data_AF-A0A6M3XSU6-F1
#
_entry.id   AF-A0A6M3XSU6-F1
#
_cell.length_a   1.000
_cell.length_b   1.000
_cell.length_c   1.000
_cell.angle_alpha   90.00
_cell.angle_beta   90.00
_cell.angle_gamma   90.00
#
_symmetry.space_group_name_H-M   'P 1'
#
loop_
_entity.id
_entity.type
_entity.pdbx_description
1 polymer ?
#
loop_
_entity_poly.entity_id
_entity_poly.type
_entity_poly.pdbx_seq_one_letter_code
_entity_poly.pdbx_strand_id
1 'polypeptide(L)'
;KLGQSQARASVLRAMPTSYSFIRQPVTLINQASMGFAKFITGQKLTPQERIATRTILTMAASILAVSATSAALSAKAKGGDDEEVMQAIIDAINPDPYNGKFASLIIGDFRIPLGGPYRSIFRAIYPQDVKGIPFPVPFAGIPNFIFNRITPAIKTQINLLRNEDYYGKAIIKGEFPENIIRGALYELEGALPLSLGELMAGVRREDFLDEILQNVAAQFVGVNLMKLNNTYFHKLVRNLGLLTTETQELYFTTRDLYSKVVGVLSDVTIGEIEQRKGYPELIAIIIKTRDLKREVDQLANHSPVSLKAEDVLGEKGYYAQWGKRQELVASGDDAEWIVTELVGGKYKYKTIKGEAAVKAFDAENAQAKLGNMSKTQYALLVKYHSLPESEQKQFLMDNPDIGVVPRTKYLKEHPNENAELAIWGHAQFYTMEAYNKGLKLLKEYDIPNTAIPKNLFPPNEKVAQANFDYLDTVEEYSANSPEAMFIRANDNEFNDWYGFDTMPEKPIAYYQMKVDNRELFDKLKEIRGDELLDSVLTDEEGLTEKGRAIIELRATKVGDETFHDIERRISAISKGTASNPLPQEVVDAHVEYGKVIDLKGIKFQGAEENLFRIDNDAYNKSRLDKTIWGINAFKDDVDRTQETKWRLQVQYRPEFTTYDEEIPQKYADMADEELEVPEGYNSEWWDEQTPDEQRNILIGVDRNTMNMENEKFRDDARRIEAYELKIPEVEEWVEFNNLPISGKRRDRYIIEHGGTDPKNPTGLAKSWSGLGTGHDLPDPTTIPSVRFDEITEEYQDEFDLIGSSGDFSNIKSDQWKDDTFKDTRTGLTEREQATYDLRFDKDGKLTDFGKAEVRRNGYGMFMPEDYIERWVDYGIQEKEGRPTNWPTTRTGIHTWYEDDWYLKEHPKFYEVLKGIMRKIQPDWHMDRDAEYWSKVPTRDVFDLYVIYEKNPSGKPREDLRYDNSDLEKWLLLTGKVTKPIKEKRRRASLSPSEKWETQVRAWEELAK
;
A
#
# COMPACT_ATOMS: atom_id res chain seq x y z
N LYS A 1 62.76 -39.42 41.91
CA LYS A 1 61.78 -39.43 43.03
C LYS A 1 60.51 -40.18 42.60
N LEU A 2 60.35 -41.40 43.12
CA LEU A 2 59.13 -42.13 43.48
C LEU A 2 57.82 -41.98 42.67
N GLY A 3 57.46 -43.07 41.97
CA GLY A 3 56.13 -43.72 42.02
C GLY A 3 54.91 -42.97 41.48
N GLN A 4 54.71 -42.99 40.16
CA GLN A 4 53.37 -42.83 39.56
C GLN A 4 52.85 -44.21 39.09
N SER A 5 51.61 -44.56 39.43
CA SER A 5 51.02 -45.85 39.01
C SER A 5 50.80 -45.88 37.49
N GLN A 6 50.94 -47.05 36.87
CA GLN A 6 50.75 -47.21 35.43
C GLN A 6 49.38 -46.72 34.94
N ALA A 7 48.34 -46.79 35.78
CA ALA A 7 47.01 -46.25 35.49
C ALA A 7 46.97 -44.71 35.41
N ARG A 8 47.78 -44.00 36.21
CA ARG A 8 47.87 -42.54 36.13
C ARG A 8 48.70 -42.08 34.92
N ALA A 9 49.71 -42.87 34.55
CA ALA A 9 50.47 -42.67 33.32
C ALA A 9 49.64 -43.01 32.06
N SER A 10 48.69 -43.96 32.11
CA SER A 10 47.78 -44.24 30.99
C SER A 10 46.69 -43.17 30.85
N VAL A 11 46.17 -42.62 31.96
CA VAL A 11 45.22 -41.50 31.94
C VAL A 11 45.85 -40.21 31.41
N LEU A 12 47.09 -39.89 31.78
CA LEU A 12 47.83 -38.75 31.19
C LEU A 12 48.21 -38.99 29.71
N ARG A 13 48.43 -40.25 29.30
CA ARG A 13 48.62 -40.67 27.90
C ARG A 13 47.33 -40.66 27.06
N ALA A 14 46.15 -40.78 27.69
CA ALA A 14 44.86 -40.78 27.01
C ALA A 14 44.32 -39.36 26.75
N MET A 15 44.80 -38.34 27.46
CA MET A 15 44.29 -36.98 27.28
C MET A 15 44.57 -36.40 25.86
N PRO A 16 45.69 -36.67 25.17
CA PRO A 16 45.89 -36.23 23.79
C PRO A 16 45.23 -37.14 22.74
N THR A 17 44.79 -38.35 23.10
CA THR A 17 44.26 -39.37 22.15
C THR A 17 42.78 -39.69 22.37
N SER A 18 42.12 -39.09 23.38
CA SER A 18 40.68 -39.23 23.59
C SER A 18 39.88 -38.50 22.50
N TYR A 19 38.89 -39.19 21.93
CA TYR A 19 37.99 -38.68 20.88
C TYR A 19 37.26 -37.37 21.28
N SER A 20 37.08 -37.13 22.58
CA SER A 20 36.54 -35.87 23.13
C SER A 20 37.49 -34.67 23.01
N PHE A 21 38.81 -34.88 22.94
CA PHE A 21 39.81 -33.81 22.79
C PHE A 21 40.00 -33.36 21.33
N ILE A 22 39.61 -34.21 20.37
CA ILE A 22 39.61 -33.91 18.93
C ILE A 22 38.33 -33.13 18.52
N ARG A 23 37.30 -33.06 19.37
CA ARG A 23 36.02 -32.40 19.08
C ARG A 23 36.05 -30.88 18.98
N GLN A 24 37.14 -30.21 19.38
CA GLN A 24 37.27 -28.75 19.28
C GLN A 24 38.67 -28.30 18.82
N PRO A 25 39.12 -28.69 17.62
CA PRO A 25 40.43 -28.33 17.10
C PRO A 25 40.56 -26.80 16.94
N VAL A 26 39.44 -26.13 16.63
CA VAL A 26 39.35 -24.67 16.58
C VAL A 26 39.56 -24.05 17.95
N THR A 27 38.95 -24.57 19.02
CA THR A 27 39.15 -24.06 20.39
C THR A 27 40.59 -24.28 20.85
N LEU A 28 41.17 -25.46 20.59
CA LEU A 28 42.57 -25.74 20.93
C LEU A 28 43.53 -24.79 20.21
N ILE A 29 43.35 -24.58 18.90
CA ILE A 29 44.16 -23.66 18.10
C ILE A 29 43.96 -22.22 18.57
N ASN A 30 42.72 -21.79 18.86
CA ASN A 30 42.45 -20.43 19.32
C ASN A 30 43.04 -20.17 20.72
N GLN A 31 42.88 -21.09 21.66
CA GLN A 31 43.45 -21.00 23.01
C GLN A 31 44.98 -21.05 22.97
N ALA A 32 45.57 -21.88 22.10
CA ALA A 32 47.02 -21.88 21.90
C ALA A 32 47.51 -20.58 21.24
N SER A 33 46.79 -20.05 20.25
CA SER A 33 47.11 -18.78 19.56
C SER A 33 47.07 -17.61 20.54
N MET A 34 46.02 -17.53 21.36
CA MET A 34 45.91 -16.55 22.45
C MET A 34 46.99 -16.76 23.50
N GLY A 35 47.34 -18.00 23.81
CA GLY A 35 48.43 -18.31 24.71
C GLY A 35 49.78 -17.83 24.18
N PHE A 36 50.09 -18.06 22.91
CA PHE A 36 51.29 -17.53 22.26
C PHE A 36 51.29 -16.00 22.19
N ALA A 37 50.14 -15.38 21.90
CA ALA A 37 49.98 -13.92 21.90
C ALA A 37 50.30 -13.32 23.29
N LYS A 38 49.74 -13.92 24.35
CA LYS A 38 49.96 -13.50 25.74
C LYS A 38 51.39 -13.75 26.20
N PHE A 39 51.99 -14.86 25.77
CA PHE A 39 53.38 -15.17 26.04
C PHE A 39 54.32 -14.11 25.44
N ILE A 40 54.08 -13.67 24.20
CA ILE A 40 54.88 -12.63 23.52
C ILE A 40 54.64 -11.25 24.14
N THR A 41 53.41 -10.94 24.55
CA THR A 41 53.04 -9.64 25.15
C THR A 41 53.30 -9.57 26.66
N GLY A 42 53.87 -10.63 27.27
CA GLY A 42 54.17 -10.69 28.71
C GLY A 42 52.94 -10.82 29.63
N GLN A 43 51.77 -11.14 29.08
CA GLN A 43 50.53 -11.32 29.84
C GLN A 43 50.43 -12.70 30.49
N LYS A 44 49.70 -12.81 31.61
CA LYS A 44 49.49 -14.10 32.29
C LYS A 44 48.56 -15.01 31.48
N LEU A 45 49.05 -16.21 31.18
CA LEU A 45 48.31 -17.31 30.56
C LEU A 45 47.24 -17.87 31.51
N THR A 46 46.02 -18.09 31.01
CA THR A 46 45.01 -18.89 31.72
C THR A 46 45.46 -20.37 31.80
N PRO A 47 44.90 -21.19 32.72
CA PRO A 47 45.21 -22.61 32.78
C PRO A 47 44.92 -23.34 31.46
N GLN A 48 43.83 -22.97 30.77
CA GLN A 48 43.46 -23.56 29.48
C GLN A 48 44.42 -23.15 28.36
N GLU A 49 44.81 -21.87 28.29
CA GLU A 49 45.81 -21.38 27.33
C GLU A 49 47.17 -22.04 27.56
N ARG A 50 47.61 -22.17 28.81
CA ARG A 50 48.88 -22.84 29.16
C ARG A 50 48.90 -24.30 28.72
N ILE A 51 47.80 -25.03 28.96
CA ILE A 51 47.67 -26.42 28.53
C ILE A 51 47.64 -26.48 27.00
N ALA A 52 46.83 -25.66 26.34
CA ALA A 52 46.71 -25.62 24.88
C ALA A 52 48.05 -25.30 24.19
N THR A 53 48.77 -24.29 24.65
CA THR A 53 50.09 -23.90 24.16
C THR A 53 51.11 -25.04 24.33
N ARG A 54 51.15 -25.68 25.50
CA ARG A 54 52.04 -26.82 25.75
C ARG A 54 51.69 -28.02 24.87
N THR A 55 50.41 -28.31 24.69
CA THR A 55 49.92 -29.39 23.84
C THR A 55 50.30 -29.15 22.39
N ILE A 56 50.07 -27.95 21.84
CA ILE A 56 50.44 -27.60 20.46
C ILE A 56 51.96 -27.67 20.25
N LEU A 57 52.78 -27.20 21.21
CA LEU A 57 54.24 -27.35 21.14
C LEU A 57 54.68 -28.83 21.11
N THR A 58 54.08 -29.64 21.97
CA THR A 58 54.38 -31.09 22.04
C THR A 58 53.95 -31.81 20.76
N MET A 59 52.79 -31.44 20.20
CA MET A 59 52.31 -31.94 18.92
C MET A 59 53.23 -31.51 17.77
N ALA A 60 53.68 -30.26 17.73
CA ALA A 60 54.60 -29.76 16.71
C ALA A 60 55.90 -30.56 16.71
N ALA A 61 56.53 -30.73 17.88
CA ALA A 61 57.76 -31.51 18.01
C ALA A 61 57.56 -32.97 17.58
N SER A 62 56.47 -33.62 18.05
CA SER A 62 56.18 -35.01 17.72
C SER A 62 55.93 -35.21 16.23
N ILE A 63 55.16 -34.33 15.61
CA ILE A 63 54.82 -34.42 14.18
C ILE A 63 56.04 -34.14 13.32
N LEU A 64 56.85 -33.12 13.64
CA LEU A 64 58.07 -32.84 12.88
C LEU A 64 59.08 -33.99 12.98
N ALA A 65 59.21 -34.62 14.16
CA ALA A 65 60.05 -35.80 14.32
C ALA A 65 59.55 -37.01 13.50
N VAL A 66 58.24 -37.27 13.51
CA VAL A 66 57.63 -38.34 12.69
C VAL A 66 57.79 -38.03 11.20
N SER A 67 57.57 -36.78 10.79
CA SER A 67 57.77 -36.33 9.41
C SER A 67 59.21 -36.52 8.96
N ALA A 68 60.20 -36.06 9.73
CA ALA A 68 61.61 -36.27 9.47
C ALA A 68 61.96 -37.76 9.35
N THR A 69 61.49 -38.57 10.30
CA THR A 69 61.76 -40.02 10.32
C THR A 69 61.15 -40.72 9.12
N SER A 70 59.90 -40.40 8.78
CA SER A 70 59.20 -40.98 7.61
C SER A 70 59.88 -40.59 6.30
N ALA A 71 60.37 -39.34 6.19
CA ALA A 71 61.11 -38.87 5.03
C ALA A 71 62.47 -39.57 4.90
N ALA A 72 63.20 -39.74 6.02
CA ALA A 72 64.46 -40.46 6.06
C ALA A 72 64.31 -41.92 5.63
N LEU A 73 63.32 -42.61 6.21
CA LEU A 73 63.02 -44.01 5.90
C LEU A 73 62.57 -44.15 4.44
N SER A 74 61.74 -43.23 3.94
CA SER A 74 61.27 -43.27 2.56
C SER A 74 62.37 -42.95 1.54
N ALA A 75 63.31 -42.04 1.85
CA ALA A 75 64.44 -41.75 0.97
C ALA A 75 65.42 -42.92 0.93
N LYS A 76 65.72 -43.52 2.09
CA LYS A 76 66.57 -44.71 2.19
C LYS A 76 65.95 -45.92 1.49
N ALA A 77 64.63 -46.13 1.61
CA ALA A 77 63.92 -47.21 0.92
C ALA A 77 63.94 -47.05 -0.62
N LYS A 78 64.13 -45.83 -1.13
CA LYS A 78 64.31 -45.54 -2.56
C LYS A 78 65.76 -45.66 -3.03
N GLY A 79 66.69 -46.04 -2.15
CA GLY A 79 68.11 -46.20 -2.46
C GLY A 79 68.92 -44.90 -2.45
N GLY A 80 68.40 -43.83 -1.86
CA GLY A 80 69.12 -42.55 -1.76
C GLY A 80 70.34 -42.64 -0.83
N ASP A 81 71.38 -41.86 -1.15
CA ASP A 81 72.59 -41.77 -0.34
C ASP A 81 72.40 -40.91 0.93
N ASP A 82 73.43 -40.80 1.76
CA ASP A 82 73.36 -40.07 3.02
C ASP A 82 73.02 -38.57 2.82
N GLU A 83 73.40 -37.97 1.69
CA GLU A 83 73.04 -36.59 1.35
C GLU A 83 71.55 -36.47 0.97
N GLU A 84 71.04 -37.40 0.15
CA GLU A 84 69.61 -37.44 -0.22
C GLU A 84 68.69 -37.72 0.98
N VAL A 85 69.11 -38.61 1.88
CA VAL A 85 68.39 -38.88 3.13
C VAL A 85 68.35 -37.64 4.02
N MET A 86 69.49 -36.95 4.16
CA MET A 86 69.54 -35.70 4.93
C MET A 86 68.71 -34.59 4.29
N GLN A 87 68.71 -34.47 2.96
CA GLN A 87 67.89 -33.50 2.26
C GLN A 87 66.39 -33.81 2.41
N ALA A 88 65.99 -35.09 2.39
CA ALA A 88 64.60 -35.49 2.64
C ALA A 88 64.14 -35.17 4.07
N ILE A 89 65.03 -35.36 5.06
CA ILE A 89 64.78 -34.94 6.45
C ILE A 89 64.57 -33.43 6.52
N ILE A 90 65.48 -32.65 5.93
CA ILE A 90 65.42 -31.19 5.90
C ILE A 90 64.13 -30.73 5.23
N ASP A 91 63.77 -31.28 4.07
CA ASP A 91 62.53 -30.99 3.37
C ASP A 91 61.28 -31.29 4.23
N ALA A 92 61.30 -32.32 5.07
CA ALA A 92 60.15 -32.68 5.89
C ALA A 92 59.93 -31.73 7.08
N ILE A 93 60.98 -31.03 7.52
CA ILE A 93 60.94 -30.09 8.65
C ILE A 93 61.13 -28.62 8.26
N ASN A 94 61.47 -28.33 7.01
CA ASN A 94 61.65 -26.97 6.51
C ASN A 94 60.28 -26.24 6.43
N PRO A 95 60.05 -25.19 7.22
CA PRO A 95 58.74 -24.52 7.34
C PRO A 95 58.35 -23.65 6.14
N ASP A 96 59.15 -23.62 5.06
CA ASP A 96 58.86 -22.81 3.87
C ASP A 96 57.38 -22.92 3.43
N PRO A 97 56.67 -21.79 3.26
CA PRO A 97 55.27 -21.78 2.84
C PRO A 97 55.00 -22.57 1.55
N TYR A 98 55.96 -22.58 0.61
CA TYR A 98 55.89 -23.30 -0.67
C TYR A 98 56.38 -24.73 -0.58
N ASN A 99 56.99 -25.13 0.54
CA ASN A 99 57.42 -26.50 0.76
C ASN A 99 56.23 -27.41 1.04
N GLY A 100 55.85 -28.12 -0.01
CA GLY A 100 54.95 -29.25 0.00
C GLY A 100 55.55 -30.52 0.61
N LYS A 101 56.41 -30.48 1.62
CA LYS A 101 56.82 -31.68 2.38
C LYS A 101 56.81 -31.41 3.90
N PHE A 102 56.84 -30.14 4.31
CA PHE A 102 56.76 -29.71 5.70
C PHE A 102 55.62 -30.38 6.48
N ALA A 103 55.96 -30.99 7.62
CA ALA A 103 55.00 -31.66 8.51
C ALA A 103 54.05 -32.60 7.72
N SER A 104 54.61 -33.44 6.84
CA SER A 104 53.88 -34.50 6.12
C SER A 104 54.39 -35.86 6.60
N LEU A 105 53.52 -36.87 6.62
CA LEU A 105 53.97 -38.25 6.67
C LEU A 105 54.30 -38.69 5.24
N ILE A 106 55.53 -39.14 5.00
CA ILE A 106 56.01 -39.57 3.68
C ILE A 106 56.16 -41.09 3.71
N ILE A 107 55.40 -41.78 2.85
CA ILE A 107 55.42 -43.25 2.73
C ILE A 107 55.60 -43.60 1.26
N GLY A 108 56.82 -43.94 0.86
CA GLY A 108 57.15 -44.20 -0.54
C GLY A 108 56.90 -42.97 -1.41
N ASP A 109 56.02 -43.08 -2.41
CA ASP A 109 55.59 -41.96 -3.26
C ASP A 109 54.38 -41.20 -2.71
N PHE A 110 53.74 -41.73 -1.66
CA PHE A 110 52.57 -41.10 -1.05
C PHE A 110 52.96 -40.09 0.01
N ARG A 111 52.27 -38.95 -0.03
CA ARG A 111 52.42 -37.87 0.94
C ARG A 111 51.08 -37.62 1.61
N ILE A 112 51.04 -37.76 2.93
CA ILE A 112 49.87 -37.41 3.74
C ILE A 112 50.17 -36.09 4.45
N PRO A 113 49.64 -34.96 3.96
CA PRO A 113 49.91 -33.69 4.58
C PRO A 113 49.11 -33.48 5.87
N LEU A 114 49.74 -32.89 6.90
CA LEU A 114 48.99 -32.33 8.03
C LEU A 114 48.09 -31.18 7.55
N GLY A 115 46.88 -31.07 8.11
CA GLY A 115 45.93 -30.02 7.76
C GLY A 115 46.51 -28.61 7.86
N GLY A 116 46.09 -27.71 6.95
CA GLY A 116 46.58 -26.33 6.84
C GLY A 116 46.59 -25.52 8.16
N PRO A 117 45.58 -25.63 9.03
CA PRO A 117 45.55 -24.89 10.30
C PRO A 117 46.68 -25.27 11.29
N TYR A 118 47.09 -26.54 11.34
CA TYR A 118 48.18 -26.99 12.20
C TYR A 118 49.55 -26.68 11.58
N ARG A 119 49.69 -26.81 10.26
CA ARG A 119 50.92 -26.41 9.57
C ARG A 119 51.22 -24.93 9.72
N SER A 120 50.20 -24.09 9.60
CA SER A 120 50.36 -22.65 9.76
C SER A 120 50.82 -22.27 11.17
N ILE A 121 50.31 -22.90 12.23
CA ILE A 121 50.79 -22.63 13.60
C ILE A 121 52.19 -23.23 13.83
N PHE A 122 52.50 -24.40 13.27
CA PHE A 122 53.85 -24.99 13.38
C PHE A 122 54.90 -24.14 12.67
N ARG A 123 54.58 -23.63 11.47
CA ARG A 123 55.44 -22.66 10.76
C ARG A 123 55.65 -21.40 11.58
N ALA A 124 54.61 -20.93 12.27
CA ALA A 124 54.67 -19.73 13.09
C ALA A 124 55.57 -19.89 14.33
N ILE A 125 55.59 -21.09 14.91
CA ILE A 125 56.39 -21.46 16.08
C ILE A 125 57.85 -21.77 15.70
N TYR A 126 58.07 -22.35 14.51
CA TYR A 126 59.41 -22.73 14.04
C TYR A 126 60.34 -21.51 13.96
N PRO A 127 61.65 -21.64 14.27
CA PRO A 127 62.62 -20.56 14.12
C PRO A 127 62.65 -20.01 12.68
N GLN A 128 62.39 -18.72 12.51
CA GLN A 128 62.41 -18.06 11.19
C GLN A 128 63.50 -16.99 11.12
N ASP A 129 64.04 -16.79 9.93
CA ASP A 129 64.96 -15.69 9.67
C ASP A 129 64.20 -14.36 9.69
N VAL A 130 64.57 -13.49 10.63
CA VAL A 130 63.97 -12.15 10.76
C VAL A 130 64.93 -11.13 10.18
N LYS A 131 64.44 -10.32 9.23
CA LYS A 131 65.23 -9.26 8.60
C LYS A 131 65.84 -8.35 9.67
N GLY A 132 67.17 -8.38 9.80
CA GLY A 132 67.93 -7.59 10.78
C GLY A 132 68.47 -8.36 11.99
N ILE A 133 68.14 -9.64 12.16
CA ILE A 133 68.66 -10.51 13.22
C ILE A 133 69.48 -11.66 12.58
N PRO A 134 70.75 -11.87 12.97
CA PRO A 134 71.66 -12.80 12.27
C PRO A 134 71.47 -14.28 12.63
N PHE A 135 70.47 -14.62 13.46
CA PHE A 135 70.12 -16.00 13.82
C PHE A 135 68.60 -16.18 13.72
N PRO A 136 68.11 -17.39 13.37
CA PRO A 136 66.68 -17.65 13.27
C PRO A 136 66.02 -17.51 14.65
N VAL A 137 64.97 -16.70 14.71
CA VAL A 137 64.28 -16.37 15.96
C VAL A 137 63.08 -17.33 16.12
N PRO A 138 63.05 -18.17 17.17
CA PRO A 138 61.87 -18.99 17.46
C PRO A 138 60.66 -18.08 17.69
N PHE A 139 59.48 -18.52 17.27
CA PHE A 139 58.21 -17.79 17.42
C PHE A 139 58.08 -16.50 16.57
N ALA A 140 59.05 -16.17 15.71
CA ALA A 140 58.99 -14.97 14.88
C ALA A 140 57.81 -14.92 13.89
N GLY A 141 57.27 -16.08 13.51
CA GLY A 141 56.10 -16.18 12.64
C GLY A 141 54.76 -16.02 13.38
N ILE A 142 54.74 -16.08 14.72
CA ILE A 142 53.50 -15.99 15.52
C ILE A 142 52.77 -14.65 15.35
N PRO A 143 53.45 -13.48 15.36
CA PRO A 143 52.77 -12.21 15.09
C PRO A 143 52.00 -12.25 13.77
N ASN A 144 52.64 -12.67 12.67
CA ASN A 144 52.01 -12.75 11.35
C ASN A 144 50.85 -13.77 11.31
N PHE A 145 51.02 -14.91 11.97
CA PHE A 145 49.99 -15.93 12.10
C PHE A 145 48.76 -15.43 12.88
N ILE A 146 48.97 -14.67 13.94
CA ILE A 146 47.91 -14.04 14.74
C ILE A 146 47.23 -12.91 13.94
N PHE A 147 48.00 -12.03 13.29
CA PHE A 147 47.46 -10.90 12.50
C PHE A 147 46.54 -11.34 11.36
N ASN A 148 46.78 -12.52 10.78
CA ASN A 148 45.96 -13.09 9.71
C ASN A 148 44.67 -13.77 10.21
N ARG A 149 44.48 -13.90 11.54
CA ARG A 149 43.34 -14.61 12.15
C ARG A 149 42.54 -13.81 13.17
N ILE A 150 42.93 -12.56 13.45
CA ILE A 150 42.20 -11.67 14.35
C ILE A 150 41.19 -10.81 13.56
N THR A 151 39.97 -10.69 14.10
CA THR A 151 38.87 -9.86 13.55
C THR A 151 39.23 -8.36 13.50
N PRO A 152 38.63 -7.57 12.58
CA PRO A 152 39.01 -6.16 12.32
C PRO A 152 39.11 -5.25 13.54
N ALA A 153 38.28 -5.46 14.58
CA ALA A 153 38.22 -4.60 15.77
C ALA A 153 39.49 -4.59 16.66
N ILE A 154 40.31 -5.65 16.63
CA ILE A 154 41.55 -5.74 17.44
C ILE A 154 42.78 -5.34 16.59
N LYS A 155 42.69 -5.50 15.26
CA LYS A 155 43.75 -5.20 14.28
C LYS A 155 44.17 -3.71 14.31
N THR A 156 43.23 -2.82 14.63
CA THR A 156 43.44 -1.36 14.66
C THR A 156 44.24 -0.90 15.88
N GLN A 157 44.19 -1.60 17.02
CA GLN A 157 44.91 -1.20 18.24
C GLN A 157 46.37 -1.68 18.27
N ILE A 158 46.68 -2.78 17.58
CA ILE A 158 48.04 -3.34 17.52
C ILE A 158 48.92 -2.58 16.50
N ASN A 159 48.32 -2.02 15.44
CA ASN A 159 49.03 -1.23 14.44
C ASN A 159 49.51 0.14 14.95
N LEU A 160 49.00 0.61 16.10
CA LEU A 160 49.45 1.86 16.75
C LEU A 160 50.72 1.68 17.61
N LEU A 161 51.23 0.46 17.78
CA LEU A 161 52.35 0.14 18.68
C LEU A 161 53.67 -0.21 17.97
N ARG A 162 53.77 -0.07 16.64
CA ARG A 162 54.94 -0.53 15.86
C ARG A 162 55.61 0.65 15.14
N ASN A 163 56.58 1.25 15.83
CA ASN A 163 57.36 2.42 15.41
C ASN A 163 58.45 2.02 14.37
N GLU A 164 58.54 2.76 13.26
CA GLU A 164 59.52 2.74 12.12
C GLU A 164 59.09 2.08 10.77
N ASP A 165 59.61 2.65 9.66
CA ASP A 165 58.86 3.03 8.44
C ASP A 165 59.00 2.16 7.16
N TYR A 166 58.30 2.60 6.10
CA TYR A 166 58.06 1.93 4.80
C TYR A 166 59.32 1.67 3.94
N TYR A 167 60.53 2.10 4.34
CA TYR A 167 61.75 1.88 3.55
C TYR A 167 62.93 1.24 4.30
N GLY A 168 62.72 0.68 5.51
CA GLY A 168 63.74 0.05 6.38
C GLY A 168 64.94 -0.64 5.71
N LYS A 169 66.00 0.15 5.45
CA LYS A 169 67.31 -0.26 4.94
C LYS A 169 68.23 -0.76 6.07
N ALA A 170 69.22 -1.57 5.69
CA ALA A 170 69.96 -2.56 6.48
C ALA A 170 71.41 -2.18 6.82
N ILE A 171 72.02 -2.82 7.84
CA ILE A 171 73.50 -2.89 8.03
C ILE A 171 73.96 -4.26 8.66
N ILE A 172 74.47 -5.19 7.82
CA ILE A 172 75.71 -6.05 7.90
C ILE A 172 75.96 -7.02 9.10
N LYS A 173 76.59 -8.23 9.08
CA LYS A 173 76.98 -9.39 8.18
C LYS A 173 77.67 -10.47 9.11
N GLY A 174 77.57 -11.79 8.84
CA GLY A 174 78.48 -12.84 9.37
C GLY A 174 77.87 -14.24 9.64
N GLU A 175 78.64 -15.34 9.47
CA GLU A 175 78.23 -16.73 9.10
C GLU A 175 78.01 -17.78 10.22
N PHE A 176 77.25 -18.84 9.85
CA PHE A 176 77.24 -20.28 10.27
C PHE A 176 76.07 -20.81 11.13
N PRO A 177 75.39 -21.90 10.69
CA PRO A 177 74.86 -22.90 11.63
C PRO A 177 74.88 -24.36 11.12
N GLU A 178 75.89 -25.14 11.49
CA GLU A 178 75.82 -26.63 11.45
C GLU A 178 75.77 -27.26 12.86
N ASN A 179 76.12 -26.49 13.91
CA ASN A 179 76.24 -27.00 15.29
C ASN A 179 74.96 -26.89 16.14
N ILE A 180 73.95 -26.10 15.74
CA ILE A 180 72.71 -25.93 16.52
C ILE A 180 71.75 -27.12 16.33
N ILE A 181 71.76 -27.74 15.14
CA ILE A 181 70.85 -28.86 14.82
C ILE A 181 71.26 -30.15 15.55
N ARG A 182 72.57 -30.41 15.70
CA ARG A 182 73.05 -31.58 16.47
C ARG A 182 72.80 -31.44 17.97
N GLY A 183 72.79 -30.23 18.52
CA GLY A 183 72.46 -29.99 19.94
C GLY A 183 70.98 -30.19 20.26
N ALA A 184 70.09 -29.72 19.39
CA ALA A 184 68.64 -29.86 19.57
C ALA A 184 68.15 -31.32 19.44
N LEU A 185 68.81 -32.13 18.59
CA LEU A 185 68.50 -33.56 18.45
C LEU A 185 68.97 -34.39 19.64
N TYR A 186 70.04 -33.99 20.33
CA TYR A 186 70.56 -34.70 21.50
C TYR A 186 69.72 -34.45 22.77
N GLU A 187 69.12 -33.26 22.94
CA GLU A 187 68.17 -33.00 24.04
C GLU A 187 66.77 -33.62 23.82
N LEU A 188 66.40 -33.93 22.58
CA LEU A 188 65.12 -34.55 22.24
C LEU A 188 65.02 -36.03 22.67
N GLU A 189 66.14 -36.73 22.88
CA GLU A 189 66.15 -38.12 23.38
C GLU A 189 65.57 -38.27 24.79
N GLY A 190 65.55 -37.21 25.60
CA GLY A 190 65.03 -37.23 26.96
C GLY A 190 63.50 -37.08 27.10
N ALA A 191 62.79 -36.74 26.01
CA ALA A 191 61.37 -36.36 26.05
C ALA A 191 60.44 -37.17 25.13
N LEU A 192 60.97 -38.12 24.36
CA LEU A 192 60.19 -38.90 23.40
C LEU A 192 59.47 -40.10 24.06
N PRO A 193 58.23 -40.43 23.65
CA PRO A 193 57.52 -41.62 24.08
C PRO A 193 58.22 -42.91 23.57
N LEU A 194 58.16 -43.97 24.38
CA LEU A 194 58.83 -45.27 24.16
C LEU A 194 58.54 -45.96 22.82
N SER A 195 57.54 -45.53 22.03
CA SER A 195 57.22 -46.07 20.70
C SER A 195 58.29 -45.79 19.64
N LEU A 196 59.14 -44.78 19.83
CA LEU A 196 60.32 -44.57 18.98
C LEU A 196 61.49 -45.51 19.31
N GLY A 197 61.49 -46.14 20.49
CA GLY A 197 62.47 -47.17 20.87
C GLY A 197 62.28 -48.49 20.11
N GLU A 198 61.04 -48.83 19.72
CA GLU A 198 60.76 -49.99 18.86
C GLU A 198 61.15 -49.76 17.39
N LEU A 199 61.02 -48.52 16.89
CA LEU A 199 61.50 -48.13 15.55
C LEU A 199 63.03 -48.29 15.41
N MET A 200 63.81 -47.91 16.44
CA MET A 200 65.26 -48.08 16.45
C MET A 200 65.71 -49.53 16.69
N ALA A 201 64.87 -50.36 17.33
CA ALA A 201 65.13 -51.79 17.50
C ALA A 201 64.79 -52.62 16.25
N GLY A 202 63.80 -52.18 15.44
CA GLY A 202 63.38 -52.82 14.18
C GLY A 202 64.36 -52.59 13.02
N VAL A 203 65.03 -51.44 12.94
CA VAL A 203 66.06 -51.17 11.93
C VAL A 203 67.30 -52.08 12.08
N ARG A 204 67.44 -52.79 13.21
CA ARG A 204 68.57 -53.70 13.49
C ARG A 204 68.26 -55.19 13.24
N ARG A 205 67.02 -55.56 12.88
CA ARG A 205 66.61 -56.93 12.53
C ARG A 205 65.90 -56.88 11.19
N GLU A 206 66.56 -57.28 10.11
CA GLU A 206 66.05 -57.21 8.75
C GLU A 206 64.87 -58.18 8.49
N ASP A 207 63.71 -57.95 9.12
CA ASP A 207 62.47 -58.69 8.84
C ASP A 207 61.30 -57.74 8.53
N PHE A 208 60.68 -57.98 7.36
CA PHE A 208 59.45 -57.45 6.73
C PHE A 208 58.92 -56.04 7.11
N LEU A 209 59.04 -55.11 6.15
CA LEU A 209 58.68 -53.68 6.23
C LEU A 209 57.17 -53.37 6.12
N ASP A 210 56.35 -54.20 5.48
CA ASP A 210 54.94 -53.87 5.22
C ASP A 210 54.05 -53.96 6.46
N GLU A 211 54.40 -54.80 7.43
CA GLU A 211 53.59 -55.09 8.63
C GLU A 211 53.78 -54.04 9.74
N ILE A 212 54.93 -53.35 9.77
CA ILE A 212 55.23 -52.27 10.72
C ILE A 212 54.63 -50.94 10.23
N LEU A 213 54.65 -50.69 8.92
CA LEU A 213 54.10 -49.46 8.31
C LEU A 213 52.57 -49.37 8.43
N GLN A 214 51.86 -50.48 8.27
CA GLN A 214 50.40 -50.51 8.41
C GLN A 214 49.95 -50.33 9.87
N ASN A 215 50.67 -50.91 10.84
CA ASN A 215 50.33 -50.81 12.25
C ASN A 215 50.61 -49.42 12.85
N VAL A 216 51.67 -48.74 12.39
CA VAL A 216 51.99 -47.36 12.81
C VAL A 216 51.02 -46.36 12.20
N ALA A 217 50.64 -46.51 10.93
CA ALA A 217 49.63 -45.66 10.31
C ALA A 217 48.25 -45.86 10.99
N ALA A 218 47.82 -47.09 11.21
CA ALA A 218 46.54 -47.42 11.83
C ALA A 218 46.39 -46.85 13.26
N GLN A 219 47.45 -46.87 14.05
CA GLN A 219 47.46 -46.28 15.41
C GLN A 219 47.49 -44.75 15.41
N PHE A 220 47.95 -44.10 14.32
CA PHE A 220 48.10 -42.65 14.26
C PHE A 220 46.87 -41.92 13.67
N VAL A 221 46.12 -42.54 12.75
CA VAL A 221 44.87 -41.96 12.18
C VAL A 221 43.58 -42.43 12.86
N GLY A 222 43.66 -43.32 13.85
CA GLY A 222 42.50 -43.71 14.66
C GLY A 222 41.39 -44.45 13.86
N VAL A 223 41.77 -45.13 12.78
CA VAL A 223 40.83 -45.91 11.96
C VAL A 223 41.06 -47.39 12.24
N ASN A 224 40.04 -48.07 12.78
CA ASN A 224 40.02 -49.53 12.85
C ASN A 224 40.01 -50.09 11.42
N LEU A 225 41.15 -50.58 10.93
CA LEU A 225 41.21 -51.30 9.66
C LEU A 225 40.60 -52.69 9.84
N MET A 226 39.33 -52.85 9.48
CA MET A 226 38.75 -54.16 9.21
C MET A 226 39.31 -54.69 7.90
N LYS A 227 39.79 -55.94 7.89
CA LYS A 227 40.19 -56.65 6.67
C LYS A 227 39.03 -56.62 5.66
N LEU A 228 39.29 -56.17 4.42
CA LEU A 228 38.36 -56.28 3.29
C LEU A 228 38.27 -57.74 2.84
N ASN A 229 37.53 -58.55 3.59
CA ASN A 229 37.08 -59.88 3.22
C ASN A 229 35.55 -59.88 3.10
N ASN A 230 34.94 -61.00 2.71
CA ASN A 230 33.46 -61.13 2.64
C ASN A 230 32.76 -60.63 3.93
N THR A 231 33.44 -60.71 5.08
CA THR A 231 32.96 -60.22 6.38
C THR A 231 32.69 -58.71 6.42
N TYR A 232 33.38 -57.89 5.60
CA TYR A 232 33.10 -56.46 5.46
C TYR A 232 31.71 -56.19 4.89
N PHE A 233 31.36 -56.84 3.77
CA PHE A 233 30.06 -56.66 3.13
C PHE A 233 28.92 -57.23 3.97
N HIS A 234 29.14 -58.37 4.64
CA HIS A 234 28.18 -58.90 5.63
C HIS A 234 27.94 -57.91 6.78
N LYS A 235 28.98 -57.16 7.21
CA LYS A 235 28.83 -56.11 8.21
C LYS A 235 28.04 -54.91 7.69
N LEU A 236 28.28 -54.47 6.45
CA LEU A 236 27.52 -53.38 5.85
C LEU A 236 26.03 -53.73 5.74
N VAL A 237 25.71 -54.93 5.24
CA VAL A 237 24.32 -55.40 5.13
C VAL A 237 23.68 -55.54 6.52
N ARG A 238 24.39 -56.10 7.50
CA ARG A 238 23.89 -56.19 8.89
C ARG A 238 23.63 -54.83 9.53
N ASN A 239 24.39 -53.81 9.15
CA ASN A 239 24.23 -52.48 9.69
C ASN A 239 23.01 -51.74 9.11
N LEU A 240 22.42 -52.22 8.01
CA LEU A 240 21.27 -51.60 7.36
C LEU A 240 20.11 -51.41 8.33
N GLY A 241 19.67 -50.16 8.50
CA GLY A 241 18.61 -49.78 9.43
C GLY A 241 19.01 -49.69 10.90
N LEU A 242 20.30 -49.88 11.24
CA LEU A 242 20.83 -49.68 12.59
C LEU A 242 21.37 -48.25 12.78
N LEU A 243 21.33 -47.76 14.03
CA LEU A 243 21.98 -46.50 14.41
C LEU A 243 23.48 -46.58 14.15
N THR A 244 24.02 -45.59 13.42
CA THR A 244 25.47 -45.47 13.23
C THR A 244 26.01 -44.27 14.00
N THR A 245 27.22 -44.42 14.53
CA THR A 245 27.95 -43.33 15.21
C THR A 245 28.82 -42.52 14.24
N GLU A 246 28.83 -42.87 12.94
CA GLU A 246 29.78 -42.37 11.94
C GLU A 246 29.20 -41.23 11.07
N THR A 247 27.91 -41.28 10.74
CA THR A 247 27.21 -40.24 9.97
C THR A 247 26.35 -39.41 10.93
N GLN A 248 26.14 -38.12 10.68
CA GLN A 248 25.23 -37.29 11.49
C GLN A 248 23.74 -37.71 11.35
N GLU A 249 23.45 -38.77 10.59
CA GLU A 249 22.13 -39.35 10.39
C GLU A 249 21.84 -40.45 11.41
N LEU A 250 20.59 -40.56 11.87
CA LEU A 250 20.21 -41.51 12.93
C LEU A 250 20.30 -43.00 12.50
N TYR A 251 20.38 -43.35 11.21
CA TYR A 251 20.35 -44.76 10.75
C TYR A 251 21.25 -44.99 9.53
N PHE A 252 21.81 -46.20 9.38
CA PHE A 252 22.50 -46.62 8.15
C PHE A 252 21.48 -46.91 7.05
N THR A 253 21.48 -46.12 6.00
CA THR A 253 20.42 -46.15 4.98
C THR A 253 20.73 -47.04 3.78
N THR A 254 19.72 -47.31 2.94
CA THR A 254 19.91 -47.97 1.63
C THR A 254 20.89 -47.18 0.74
N ARG A 255 20.84 -45.85 0.81
CA ARG A 255 21.76 -44.95 0.08
C ARG A 255 23.21 -45.11 0.57
N ASP A 256 23.42 -45.24 1.89
CA ASP A 256 24.75 -45.46 2.46
C ASP A 256 25.31 -46.81 2.04
N LEU A 257 24.49 -47.86 2.13
CA LEU A 257 24.87 -49.20 1.73
C LEU A 257 25.27 -49.23 0.25
N TYR A 258 24.42 -48.70 -0.63
CA TYR A 258 24.73 -48.60 -2.06
C TYR A 258 26.06 -47.86 -2.29
N SER A 259 26.24 -46.69 -1.69
CA SER A 259 27.42 -45.84 -1.90
C SER A 259 28.71 -46.53 -1.44
N LYS A 260 28.70 -47.18 -0.26
CA LYS A 260 29.86 -47.92 0.26
C LYS A 260 30.18 -49.16 -0.58
N VAL A 261 29.17 -49.84 -1.11
CA VAL A 261 29.37 -51.02 -1.96
C VAL A 261 29.94 -50.63 -3.31
N VAL A 262 29.32 -49.67 -4.01
CA VAL A 262 29.79 -49.20 -5.33
C VAL A 262 31.16 -48.52 -5.23
N GLY A 263 31.48 -47.83 -4.13
CA GLY A 263 32.79 -47.24 -3.92
C GLY A 263 33.92 -48.26 -3.78
N VAL A 264 33.64 -49.46 -3.25
CA VAL A 264 34.63 -50.54 -3.12
C VAL A 264 34.67 -51.43 -4.37
N LEU A 265 33.54 -51.61 -5.03
CA LEU A 265 33.37 -52.50 -6.17
C LEU A 265 33.06 -51.71 -7.46
N SER A 266 33.74 -50.58 -7.70
CA SER A 266 33.42 -49.69 -8.82
C SER A 266 33.62 -50.34 -10.20
N ASP A 267 34.60 -51.23 -10.29
CA ASP A 267 35.08 -51.83 -11.55
C ASP A 267 34.75 -53.33 -11.65
N VAL A 268 34.11 -53.89 -10.61
CA VAL A 268 33.74 -55.32 -10.57
C VAL A 268 32.40 -55.54 -11.25
N THR A 269 32.32 -56.50 -12.14
CA THR A 269 31.11 -56.87 -12.88
C THR A 269 30.20 -57.80 -12.07
N ILE A 270 28.90 -57.84 -12.40
CA ILE A 270 27.97 -58.76 -11.75
C ILE A 270 28.41 -60.23 -11.89
N GLY A 271 28.90 -60.63 -13.07
CA GLY A 271 29.40 -61.98 -13.32
C GLY A 271 30.60 -62.36 -12.45
N GLU A 272 31.48 -61.41 -12.14
CA GLU A 272 32.60 -61.65 -11.21
C GLU A 272 32.13 -61.81 -9.76
N ILE A 273 31.06 -61.13 -9.36
CA ILE A 273 30.47 -61.28 -8.02
C ILE A 273 29.76 -62.63 -7.89
N GLU A 274 28.98 -63.03 -8.89
CA GLU A 274 28.27 -64.30 -8.91
C GLU A 274 29.23 -65.51 -8.91
N GLN A 275 30.39 -65.37 -9.55
CA GLN A 275 31.43 -66.41 -9.54
C GLN A 275 32.18 -66.50 -8.20
N ARG A 276 32.25 -65.43 -7.42
CA ARG A 276 32.96 -65.38 -6.13
C ARG A 276 32.04 -65.77 -4.98
N LYS A 277 32.28 -66.94 -4.37
CA LYS A 277 31.50 -67.41 -3.21
C LYS A 277 31.65 -66.50 -1.98
N GLY A 278 30.53 -66.16 -1.35
CA GLY A 278 30.46 -65.61 0.00
C GLY A 278 30.10 -64.13 0.13
N TYR A 279 29.81 -63.42 -0.97
CA TYR A 279 29.14 -62.12 -0.91
C TYR A 279 27.68 -62.27 -0.44
N PRO A 280 27.16 -61.33 0.37
CA PRO A 280 25.71 -61.24 0.59
C PRO A 280 24.96 -61.00 -0.73
N GLU A 281 23.78 -61.59 -0.88
CA GLU A 281 22.92 -61.45 -2.07
C GLU A 281 22.62 -59.98 -2.41
N LEU A 282 22.42 -59.15 -1.37
CA LEU A 282 22.16 -57.73 -1.51
C LEU A 282 23.29 -56.96 -2.23
N ILE A 283 24.52 -57.47 -2.19
CA ILE A 283 25.67 -56.88 -2.92
C ILE A 283 25.53 -57.11 -4.42
N ALA A 284 25.12 -58.30 -4.84
CA ALA A 284 24.87 -58.60 -6.25
C ALA A 284 23.74 -57.72 -6.79
N ILE A 285 22.66 -57.55 -6.00
CA ILE A 285 21.54 -56.66 -6.35
C ILE A 285 22.03 -55.22 -6.52
N ILE A 286 22.81 -54.67 -5.58
CA ILE A 286 23.35 -53.30 -5.68
C ILE A 286 24.20 -53.13 -6.95
N ILE A 287 24.97 -54.14 -7.33
CA ILE A 287 25.85 -54.08 -8.50
C ILE A 287 25.05 -54.16 -9.79
N LYS A 288 23.99 -54.98 -9.84
CA LYS A 288 23.00 -54.95 -10.91
C LYS A 288 22.33 -53.57 -11.01
N THR A 289 21.89 -53.00 -9.90
CA THR A 289 21.31 -51.64 -9.85
C THR A 289 22.32 -50.58 -10.31
N ARG A 290 23.61 -50.71 -9.99
CA ARG A 290 24.65 -49.80 -10.46
C ARG A 290 24.77 -49.80 -11.98
N ASP A 291 24.72 -50.97 -12.59
CA ASP A 291 24.80 -51.10 -14.04
C ASP A 291 23.53 -50.54 -14.70
N LEU A 292 22.35 -50.84 -14.17
CA LEU A 292 21.09 -50.20 -14.57
C LEU A 292 21.15 -48.67 -14.42
N LYS A 293 21.69 -48.16 -13.31
CA LYS A 293 21.86 -46.73 -13.07
C LYS A 293 22.77 -46.11 -14.13
N ARG A 294 23.86 -46.79 -14.49
CA ARG A 294 24.79 -46.32 -15.54
C ARG A 294 24.10 -46.24 -16.89
N GLU A 295 23.21 -47.18 -17.22
CA GLU A 295 22.40 -47.17 -18.45
C GLU A 295 21.40 -46.00 -18.43
N VAL A 296 20.61 -45.87 -17.36
CA VAL A 296 19.61 -44.81 -17.21
C VAL A 296 20.24 -43.41 -17.13
N ASP A 297 21.41 -43.26 -16.50
CA ASP A 297 22.16 -41.99 -16.45
C ASP A 297 22.71 -41.55 -17.82
N GLN A 298 22.65 -42.40 -18.85
CA GLN A 298 22.94 -41.96 -20.22
C GLN A 298 21.80 -41.09 -20.76
N LEU A 299 20.57 -41.30 -20.29
CA LEU A 299 19.41 -40.50 -20.67
C LEU A 299 19.49 -39.10 -20.02
N ALA A 300 19.11 -38.09 -20.79
CA ALA A 300 19.02 -36.72 -20.29
C ALA A 300 18.04 -36.62 -19.10
N ASN A 301 18.48 -35.98 -18.02
CA ASN A 301 17.67 -35.71 -16.82
C ASN A 301 17.03 -34.31 -16.83
N HIS A 302 17.07 -33.63 -17.97
CA HIS A 302 16.46 -32.34 -18.24
C HIS A 302 15.63 -32.45 -19.53
N SER A 303 14.67 -31.54 -19.66
CA SER A 303 13.88 -31.42 -20.89
C SER A 303 14.71 -30.70 -21.97
N PRO A 304 14.72 -31.16 -23.24
CA PRO A 304 15.46 -30.48 -24.31
C PRO A 304 15.18 -28.98 -24.40
N VAL A 305 13.92 -28.54 -24.22
CA VAL A 305 13.53 -27.11 -24.28
C VAL A 305 14.05 -26.25 -23.13
N SER A 306 14.57 -26.86 -22.05
CA SER A 306 15.20 -26.13 -20.95
C SER A 306 16.63 -25.66 -21.27
N LEU A 307 17.20 -26.13 -22.39
CA LEU A 307 18.51 -25.68 -22.86
C LEU A 307 18.38 -24.26 -23.43
N LYS A 308 19.38 -23.41 -23.20
CA LYS A 308 19.36 -22.03 -23.73
C LYS A 308 19.62 -22.04 -25.23
N ALA A 309 18.96 -21.16 -25.96
CA ALA A 309 19.14 -21.02 -27.41
C ALA A 309 20.61 -20.85 -27.82
N GLU A 310 21.39 -20.07 -27.07
CA GLU A 310 22.83 -19.82 -27.31
C GLU A 310 23.67 -21.11 -27.22
N ASP A 311 23.31 -22.01 -26.30
CA ASP A 311 24.00 -23.28 -26.06
C ASP A 311 23.55 -24.40 -27.02
N VAL A 312 22.40 -24.22 -27.67
CA VAL A 312 21.86 -25.14 -28.68
C VAL A 312 22.38 -24.80 -30.09
N LEU A 313 22.51 -23.51 -30.42
CA LEU A 313 22.75 -23.04 -31.79
C LEU A 313 24.24 -22.81 -32.16
N GLY A 314 25.17 -22.86 -31.20
CA GLY A 314 26.60 -22.62 -31.45
C GLY A 314 27.38 -23.82 -32.02
N GLU A 315 28.54 -23.59 -32.66
CA GLU A 315 29.48 -24.64 -33.10
C GLU A 315 30.01 -25.53 -31.96
N LYS A 316 29.91 -25.05 -30.71
CA LYS A 316 30.19 -25.80 -29.48
C LYS A 316 28.93 -26.35 -28.81
N GLY A 317 27.79 -26.40 -29.51
CA GLY A 317 26.51 -26.77 -28.93
C GLY A 317 26.48 -28.21 -28.40
N TYR A 318 25.62 -28.47 -27.43
CA TYR A 318 25.59 -29.74 -26.70
C TYR A 318 25.44 -30.96 -27.63
N TYR A 319 24.64 -30.85 -28.69
CA TYR A 319 24.43 -31.93 -29.67
C TYR A 319 25.72 -32.33 -30.40
N ALA A 320 26.55 -31.36 -30.80
CA ALA A 320 27.82 -31.62 -31.45
C ALA A 320 28.84 -32.27 -30.48
N GLN A 321 28.88 -31.78 -29.23
CA GLN A 321 29.71 -32.38 -28.19
C GLN A 321 29.31 -33.84 -27.91
N TRP A 322 28.01 -34.13 -27.87
CA TRP A 322 27.52 -35.51 -27.71
C TRP A 322 27.93 -36.42 -28.87
N GLY A 323 27.77 -35.95 -30.11
CA GLY A 323 28.23 -36.68 -31.29
C GLY A 323 29.72 -37.01 -31.22
N LYS A 324 30.56 -36.03 -30.84
CA LYS A 324 32.00 -36.24 -30.66
C LYS A 324 32.33 -37.25 -29.58
N ARG A 325 31.57 -37.24 -28.47
CA ARG A 325 31.70 -38.24 -27.42
C ARG A 325 31.38 -39.65 -27.92
N GLN A 326 30.30 -39.79 -28.70
CA GLN A 326 29.90 -41.09 -29.26
C GLN A 326 30.94 -41.63 -30.26
N GLU A 327 31.56 -40.76 -31.05
CA GLU A 327 32.71 -41.12 -31.89
C GLU A 327 33.87 -41.67 -31.04
N LEU A 328 34.24 -40.98 -29.96
CA LEU A 328 35.31 -41.43 -29.07
C LEU A 328 34.99 -42.78 -28.41
N VAL A 329 33.75 -42.99 -27.97
CA VAL A 329 33.32 -44.27 -27.40
C VAL A 329 33.35 -45.39 -28.45
N ALA A 330 32.87 -45.13 -29.67
CA ALA A 330 32.86 -46.09 -30.77
C ALA A 330 34.28 -46.46 -31.23
N SER A 331 35.26 -45.55 -31.08
CA SER A 331 36.67 -45.81 -31.35
C SER A 331 37.34 -46.73 -30.34
N GLY A 332 36.74 -47.00 -29.17
CA GLY A 332 37.26 -47.96 -28.18
C GLY A 332 38.71 -47.65 -27.79
N ASP A 333 39.61 -48.62 -27.95
CA ASP A 333 41.04 -48.48 -27.63
C ASP A 333 41.77 -47.48 -28.54
N ASP A 334 41.25 -47.22 -29.75
CA ASP A 334 41.80 -46.28 -30.72
C ASP A 334 41.32 -44.83 -30.50
N ALA A 335 40.50 -44.58 -29.48
CA ALA A 335 40.03 -43.23 -29.17
C ALA A 335 41.21 -42.30 -28.83
N GLU A 336 41.26 -41.09 -29.39
CA GLU A 336 42.29 -40.09 -29.10
C GLU A 336 41.66 -38.73 -28.73
N TRP A 337 42.07 -38.14 -27.61
CA TRP A 337 41.65 -36.81 -27.17
C TRP A 337 42.84 -35.95 -26.78
N ILE A 338 42.87 -34.69 -27.22
CA ILE A 338 43.99 -33.77 -26.96
C ILE A 338 43.60 -32.84 -25.81
N VAL A 339 44.26 -33.02 -24.67
CA VAL A 339 44.10 -32.14 -23.49
C VAL A 339 45.15 -31.04 -23.55
N THR A 340 44.75 -29.83 -23.17
CA THR A 340 45.67 -28.68 -23.08
C THR A 340 46.08 -28.47 -21.62
N GLU A 341 47.35 -28.68 -21.30
CA GLU A 341 47.91 -28.46 -19.95
C GLU A 341 48.78 -27.19 -19.92
N LEU A 342 48.60 -26.35 -18.90
CA LEU A 342 49.45 -25.17 -18.68
C LEU A 342 50.67 -25.56 -17.84
N VAL A 343 51.84 -25.70 -18.47
CA VAL A 343 53.10 -26.07 -17.80
C VAL A 343 54.10 -24.92 -17.91
N GLY A 344 54.37 -24.26 -16.79
CA GLY A 344 55.30 -23.12 -16.74
C GLY A 344 54.83 -21.89 -17.53
N GLY A 345 53.52 -21.65 -17.59
CA GLY A 345 52.93 -20.51 -18.31
C GLY A 345 52.82 -20.66 -19.83
N LYS A 346 53.10 -21.86 -20.37
CA LYS A 346 52.88 -22.21 -21.79
C LYS A 346 51.91 -23.37 -21.89
N TYR A 347 51.02 -23.31 -22.89
CA TYR A 347 50.13 -24.41 -23.21
C TYR A 347 50.91 -25.55 -23.89
N LYS A 348 50.79 -26.76 -23.36
CA LYS A 348 51.26 -28.01 -23.97
C LYS A 348 50.06 -28.89 -24.28
N TYR A 349 50.09 -29.52 -25.45
CA TYR A 349 49.07 -30.46 -25.89
C TYR A 349 49.51 -31.89 -25.58
N LYS A 350 48.63 -32.66 -24.98
CA LYS A 350 48.87 -34.07 -24.62
C LYS A 350 47.74 -34.92 -25.19
N THR A 351 48.09 -35.86 -26.07
CA THR A 351 47.14 -36.85 -26.58
C THR A 351 46.97 -37.96 -25.56
N ILE A 352 45.72 -38.17 -25.15
CA ILE A 352 45.28 -39.26 -24.28
C ILE A 352 44.54 -40.27 -25.15
N LYS A 353 44.72 -41.58 -24.88
CA LYS A 353 44.15 -42.66 -25.70
C LYS A 353 43.17 -43.56 -24.95
N GLY A 354 42.35 -44.29 -25.70
CA GLY A 354 41.44 -45.32 -25.21
C GLY A 354 40.37 -44.77 -24.26
N GLU A 355 40.01 -45.54 -23.24
CA GLU A 355 39.02 -45.13 -22.23
C GLU A 355 39.39 -43.81 -21.52
N ALA A 356 40.69 -43.55 -21.34
CA ALA A 356 41.16 -42.31 -20.74
C ALA A 356 40.90 -41.09 -21.63
N ALA A 357 40.81 -41.26 -22.96
CA ALA A 357 40.43 -40.20 -23.90
C ALA A 357 38.97 -39.77 -23.69
N VAL A 358 38.06 -40.74 -23.52
CA VAL A 358 36.64 -40.48 -23.22
C VAL A 358 36.50 -39.77 -21.87
N LYS A 359 37.22 -40.24 -20.83
CA LYS A 359 37.22 -39.58 -19.50
C LYS A 359 37.75 -38.15 -19.55
N ALA A 360 38.81 -37.91 -20.32
CA ALA A 360 39.36 -36.58 -20.52
C ALA A 360 38.41 -35.65 -21.28
N PHE A 361 37.75 -36.15 -22.32
CA PHE A 361 36.70 -35.44 -23.04
C PHE A 361 35.54 -35.06 -22.11
N ASP A 362 35.04 -36.01 -21.32
CA ASP A 362 33.95 -35.80 -20.37
C ASP A 362 34.33 -34.79 -19.27
N ALA A 363 35.61 -34.68 -18.91
CA ALA A 363 36.09 -33.68 -17.95
C ALA A 363 36.11 -32.25 -18.54
N GLU A 364 36.51 -32.09 -19.81
CA GLU A 364 36.52 -30.80 -20.50
C GLU A 364 35.12 -30.38 -21.00
N ASN A 365 34.26 -31.35 -21.29
CA ASN A 365 32.91 -31.18 -21.83
C ASN A 365 31.89 -31.86 -20.91
N ALA A 366 31.89 -31.50 -19.63
CA ALA A 366 31.00 -32.11 -18.62
C ALA A 366 29.51 -32.06 -19.00
N GLN A 367 29.12 -31.13 -19.87
CA GLN A 367 27.76 -30.95 -20.37
C GLN A 367 27.48 -31.61 -21.72
N ALA A 368 28.43 -32.34 -22.32
CA ALA A 368 28.20 -33.05 -23.58
C ALA A 368 26.99 -34.00 -23.53
N LYS A 369 26.71 -34.57 -22.35
CA LYS A 369 25.53 -35.43 -22.11
C LYS A 369 24.20 -34.70 -22.33
N LEU A 370 24.17 -33.37 -22.23
CA LEU A 370 22.97 -32.58 -22.51
C LEU A 370 22.53 -32.67 -23.98
N GLY A 371 23.45 -33.07 -24.87
CA GLY A 371 23.20 -33.29 -26.29
C GLY A 371 22.69 -34.68 -26.64
N ASN A 372 22.41 -35.56 -25.67
CA ASN A 372 21.85 -36.87 -25.93
C ASN A 372 20.36 -36.79 -26.32
N MET A 373 20.12 -36.44 -27.58
CA MET A 373 18.81 -36.33 -28.20
C MET A 373 18.87 -36.87 -29.63
N SER A 374 17.70 -37.20 -30.20
CA SER A 374 17.64 -37.59 -31.61
C SER A 374 17.86 -36.39 -32.55
N LYS A 375 18.22 -36.67 -33.82
CA LYS A 375 18.28 -35.64 -34.87
C LYS A 375 16.95 -34.87 -34.99
N THR A 376 15.83 -35.57 -34.85
CA THR A 376 14.49 -34.98 -34.89
C THR A 376 14.27 -34.04 -33.71
N GLN A 377 14.59 -34.46 -32.48
CA GLN A 377 14.48 -33.62 -31.29
C GLN A 377 15.36 -32.38 -31.37
N TYR A 378 16.60 -32.50 -31.87
CA TYR A 378 17.47 -31.34 -32.08
C TYR A 378 16.87 -30.36 -33.11
N ALA A 379 16.36 -30.86 -34.24
CA ALA A 379 15.72 -30.01 -35.24
C ALA A 379 14.47 -29.29 -34.70
N LEU A 380 13.65 -29.99 -33.91
CA LEU A 380 12.49 -29.42 -33.24
C LEU A 380 12.88 -28.38 -32.19
N LEU A 381 13.95 -28.63 -31.42
CA LEU A 381 14.48 -27.70 -30.42
C LEU A 381 15.02 -26.41 -31.05
N VAL A 382 15.76 -26.52 -32.16
CA VAL A 382 16.21 -25.37 -32.95
C VAL A 382 15.02 -24.55 -33.45
N LYS A 383 13.98 -25.23 -33.95
CA LYS A 383 12.75 -24.58 -34.38
C LYS A 383 12.04 -23.88 -33.21
N TYR A 384 11.89 -24.54 -32.07
CA TYR A 384 11.28 -23.99 -30.86
C TYR A 384 11.92 -22.65 -30.44
N HIS A 385 13.26 -22.60 -30.33
CA HIS A 385 13.96 -21.37 -29.95
C HIS A 385 13.94 -20.26 -31.01
N SER A 386 13.57 -20.59 -32.26
CA SER A 386 13.38 -19.59 -33.32
C SER A 386 11.97 -18.99 -33.35
N LEU A 387 11.01 -19.56 -32.62
CA LEU A 387 9.63 -19.07 -32.55
C LEU A 387 9.47 -17.96 -31.51
N PRO A 388 8.56 -16.99 -31.73
CA PRO A 388 8.11 -16.06 -30.69
C PRO A 388 7.55 -16.79 -29.47
N GLU A 389 7.67 -16.20 -28.28
CA GLU A 389 7.18 -16.79 -27.02
C GLU A 389 5.69 -17.15 -27.06
N SER A 390 4.89 -16.37 -27.80
CA SER A 390 3.46 -16.63 -28.04
C SER A 390 3.18 -17.93 -28.81
N GLU A 391 4.08 -18.34 -29.71
CA GLU A 391 3.91 -19.54 -30.55
C GLU A 391 4.57 -20.79 -29.95
N GLN A 392 5.54 -20.60 -29.04
CA GLN A 392 6.28 -21.68 -28.38
C GLN A 392 5.36 -22.65 -27.62
N LYS A 393 4.30 -22.14 -26.96
CA LYS A 393 3.34 -22.98 -26.22
C LYS A 393 2.61 -23.97 -27.14
N GLN A 394 2.05 -23.48 -28.26
CA GLN A 394 1.38 -24.33 -29.24
C GLN A 394 2.36 -25.32 -29.87
N PHE A 395 3.59 -24.87 -30.16
CA PHE A 395 4.62 -25.75 -30.72
C PHE A 395 4.96 -26.92 -29.80
N LEU A 396 5.01 -26.73 -28.48
CA LEU A 396 5.23 -27.81 -27.51
C LEU A 396 4.05 -28.78 -27.43
N MET A 397 2.81 -28.28 -27.54
CA MET A 397 1.62 -29.14 -27.62
C MET A 397 1.67 -30.04 -28.85
N ASP A 398 2.09 -29.50 -30.00
CA ASP A 398 2.21 -30.25 -31.25
C ASP A 398 3.44 -31.18 -31.26
N ASN A 399 4.45 -30.90 -30.44
CA ASN A 399 5.74 -31.60 -30.41
C ASN A 399 6.19 -31.94 -28.96
N PRO A 400 5.46 -32.78 -28.23
CA PRO A 400 5.71 -33.02 -26.80
C PRO A 400 7.07 -33.68 -26.51
N ASP A 401 7.67 -34.36 -27.50
CA ASP A 401 8.93 -35.10 -27.33
C ASP A 401 10.16 -34.25 -26.99
N ILE A 402 10.11 -32.92 -27.20
CA ILE A 402 11.15 -31.98 -26.76
C ILE A 402 10.82 -31.30 -25.43
N GLY A 403 9.58 -31.45 -24.94
CA GLY A 403 9.08 -30.92 -23.68
C GLY A 403 9.28 -31.85 -22.48
N VAL A 404 9.37 -33.16 -22.71
CA VAL A 404 9.52 -34.18 -21.66
C VAL A 404 10.97 -34.42 -21.25
N VAL A 405 11.19 -34.84 -20.00
CA VAL A 405 12.51 -35.30 -19.52
C VAL A 405 12.72 -36.76 -19.94
N PRO A 406 13.68 -37.08 -20.83
CA PRO A 406 13.81 -38.45 -21.38
C PRO A 406 14.01 -39.53 -20.33
N ARG A 407 14.81 -39.26 -19.30
CA ARG A 407 15.01 -40.16 -18.16
C ARG A 407 13.71 -40.42 -17.40
N THR A 408 12.94 -39.38 -17.11
CA THR A 408 11.66 -39.50 -16.38
C THR A 408 10.65 -40.29 -17.21
N LYS A 409 10.52 -39.98 -18.51
CA LYS A 409 9.66 -40.73 -19.46
C LYS A 409 10.02 -42.21 -19.47
N TYR A 410 11.29 -42.54 -19.62
CA TYR A 410 11.78 -43.92 -19.59
C TYR A 410 11.40 -44.62 -18.28
N LEU A 411 11.61 -43.97 -17.13
CA LEU A 411 11.29 -44.56 -15.82
C LEU A 411 9.78 -44.70 -15.56
N LYS A 412 8.95 -43.82 -16.14
CA LYS A 412 7.49 -43.98 -16.15
C LYS A 412 7.07 -45.22 -16.95
N GLU A 413 7.70 -45.45 -18.10
CA GLU A 413 7.44 -46.60 -19.00
C GLU A 413 8.05 -47.92 -18.50
N HIS A 414 9.06 -47.87 -17.62
CA HIS A 414 9.78 -49.03 -17.08
C HIS A 414 9.66 -49.12 -15.55
N PRO A 415 8.45 -49.39 -15.01
CA PRO A 415 8.17 -49.31 -13.57
C PRO A 415 9.01 -50.27 -12.71
N ASN A 416 9.43 -51.42 -13.26
CA ASN A 416 10.33 -52.34 -12.56
C ASN A 416 11.71 -51.72 -12.32
N GLU A 417 12.28 -51.08 -13.35
CA GLU A 417 13.59 -50.44 -13.28
C GLU A 417 13.52 -49.17 -12.43
N ASN A 418 12.41 -48.43 -12.51
CA ASN A 418 12.15 -47.31 -11.62
C ASN A 418 12.11 -47.76 -10.16
N ALA A 419 11.43 -48.85 -9.84
CA ALA A 419 11.42 -49.42 -8.49
C ALA A 419 12.81 -49.86 -8.04
N GLU A 420 13.56 -50.57 -8.90
CA GLU A 420 14.93 -51.02 -8.60
C GLU A 420 15.84 -49.81 -8.31
N LEU A 421 15.73 -48.70 -9.02
CA LEU A 421 16.53 -47.49 -8.75
C LEU A 421 16.02 -46.70 -7.55
N ALA A 422 14.71 -46.64 -7.34
CA ALA A 422 14.09 -45.81 -6.30
C ALA A 422 14.37 -46.33 -4.89
N ILE A 423 14.35 -47.65 -4.64
CA ILE A 423 14.64 -48.21 -3.30
C ILE A 423 16.06 -47.87 -2.79
N TRP A 424 16.98 -47.58 -3.71
CA TRP A 424 18.37 -47.20 -3.40
C TRP A 424 18.61 -45.68 -3.42
N GLY A 425 17.59 -44.86 -3.67
CA GLY A 425 17.72 -43.40 -3.67
C GLY A 425 18.26 -42.79 -4.96
N HIS A 426 18.12 -43.49 -6.09
CA HIS A 426 18.62 -43.04 -7.40
C HIS A 426 17.54 -42.57 -8.38
N ALA A 427 16.28 -42.75 -8.02
CA ALA A 427 15.11 -42.21 -8.70
C ALA A 427 14.00 -41.93 -7.68
N GLN A 428 13.03 -41.08 -8.04
CA GLN A 428 11.74 -41.05 -7.35
C GLN A 428 10.83 -42.11 -7.95
N PHE A 429 9.81 -42.54 -7.22
CA PHE A 429 8.72 -43.30 -7.83
C PHE A 429 7.91 -42.37 -8.74
N TYR A 430 7.70 -42.78 -9.99
CA TYR A 430 6.91 -42.00 -10.95
C TYR A 430 5.53 -42.62 -11.23
N THR A 431 5.30 -43.87 -10.82
CA THR A 431 4.02 -44.56 -11.04
C THR A 431 3.64 -45.42 -9.84
N MET A 432 2.35 -45.68 -9.70
CA MET A 432 1.83 -46.59 -8.65
C MET A 432 2.35 -48.02 -8.83
N GLU A 433 2.57 -48.46 -10.08
CA GLU A 433 3.16 -49.77 -10.36
C GLU A 433 4.60 -49.86 -9.84
N ALA A 434 5.43 -48.84 -10.06
CA ALA A 434 6.78 -48.78 -9.52
C ALA A 434 6.78 -48.73 -7.98
N TYR A 435 5.86 -47.99 -7.37
CA TYR A 435 5.71 -47.94 -5.91
C TYR A 435 5.38 -49.31 -5.32
N ASN A 436 4.38 -49.99 -5.86
CA ASN A 436 3.97 -51.33 -5.43
C ASN A 436 5.08 -52.36 -5.63
N LYS A 437 5.83 -52.26 -6.74
CA LYS A 437 7.02 -53.09 -6.98
C LYS A 437 8.11 -52.77 -5.96
N GLY A 438 8.34 -51.50 -5.62
CA GLY A 438 9.27 -51.07 -4.57
C GLY A 438 8.94 -51.67 -3.21
N LEU A 439 7.67 -51.65 -2.80
CA LEU A 439 7.19 -52.30 -1.57
C LEU A 439 7.51 -53.79 -1.56
N LYS A 440 7.30 -54.47 -2.69
CA LYS A 440 7.64 -55.89 -2.84
C LYS A 440 9.15 -56.13 -2.72
N LEU A 441 9.98 -55.30 -3.36
CA LEU A 441 11.45 -55.41 -3.31
C LEU A 441 11.99 -55.17 -1.90
N LEU A 442 11.46 -54.18 -1.16
CA LEU A 442 11.85 -53.95 0.24
C LEU A 442 11.62 -55.19 1.11
N LYS A 443 10.49 -55.87 0.91
CA LYS A 443 10.18 -57.13 1.60
C LYS A 443 11.03 -58.31 1.14
N GLU A 444 11.26 -58.42 -0.17
CA GLU A 444 12.08 -59.48 -0.78
C GLU A 444 13.54 -59.41 -0.31
N TYR A 445 14.06 -58.19 -0.18
CA TYR A 445 15.45 -57.93 0.21
C TYR A 445 15.66 -57.76 1.72
N ASP A 446 14.61 -57.97 2.52
CA ASP A 446 14.62 -57.80 3.98
C ASP A 446 15.18 -56.44 4.43
N ILE A 447 14.82 -55.38 3.70
CA ILE A 447 15.25 -54.01 4.00
C ILE A 447 14.28 -53.42 5.06
N PRO A 448 14.75 -53.10 6.27
CA PRO A 448 13.89 -52.54 7.30
C PRO A 448 13.46 -51.11 6.94
N ASN A 449 12.25 -50.71 7.30
CA ASN A 449 11.73 -49.36 7.04
C ASN A 449 12.63 -48.25 7.63
N THR A 450 13.36 -48.52 8.72
CA THR A 450 14.32 -47.58 9.32
C THR A 450 15.55 -47.32 8.45
N ALA A 451 15.85 -48.19 7.48
CA ALA A 451 16.94 -48.02 6.52
C ALA A 451 16.56 -47.14 5.32
N ILE A 452 15.28 -46.81 5.16
CA ILE A 452 14.82 -46.00 4.04
C ILE A 452 15.03 -44.52 4.41
N PRO A 453 15.78 -43.74 3.60
CA PRO A 453 15.92 -42.31 3.81
C PRO A 453 14.56 -41.61 3.94
N LYS A 454 14.50 -40.60 4.82
CA LYS A 454 13.32 -39.74 4.94
C LYS A 454 12.98 -39.16 3.56
N ASN A 455 11.71 -39.17 3.18
CA ASN A 455 11.16 -38.65 1.91
C ASN A 455 11.47 -39.52 0.67
N LEU A 456 12.15 -40.66 0.80
CA LEU A 456 12.42 -41.52 -0.37
C LEU A 456 11.20 -42.36 -0.77
N PHE A 457 10.50 -42.90 0.22
CA PHE A 457 9.42 -43.85 0.01
C PHE A 457 8.12 -43.29 0.59
N PRO A 458 7.06 -43.06 -0.21
CA PRO A 458 5.78 -42.59 0.30
C PRO A 458 5.22 -43.55 1.37
N PRO A 459 4.73 -43.05 2.52
CA PRO A 459 4.33 -43.89 3.64
C PRO A 459 3.09 -44.75 3.33
N ASN A 460 2.25 -44.31 2.39
CA ASN A 460 1.02 -45.00 1.98
C ASN A 460 0.66 -44.65 0.52
N GLU A 461 -0.31 -45.37 -0.04
CA GLU A 461 -0.78 -45.18 -1.42
C GLU A 461 -1.37 -43.79 -1.66
N LYS A 462 -2.01 -43.17 -0.65
CA LYS A 462 -2.59 -41.81 -0.77
C LYS A 462 -1.50 -40.76 -1.00
N VAL A 463 -0.43 -40.80 -0.20
CA VAL A 463 0.72 -39.90 -0.36
C VAL A 463 1.48 -40.19 -1.65
N ALA A 464 1.58 -41.47 -2.05
CA ALA A 464 2.16 -41.85 -3.34
C ALA A 464 1.37 -41.23 -4.50
N GLN A 465 0.04 -41.36 -4.48
CA GLN A 465 -0.82 -40.78 -5.51
C GLN A 465 -0.71 -39.24 -5.54
N ALA A 466 -0.78 -38.58 -4.38
CA ALA A 466 -0.60 -37.13 -4.30
C ALA A 466 0.77 -36.68 -4.85
N ASN A 467 1.83 -37.46 -4.62
CA ASN A 467 3.14 -37.19 -5.20
C ASN A 467 3.15 -37.34 -6.73
N PHE A 468 2.50 -38.36 -7.28
CA PHE A 468 2.41 -38.54 -8.73
C PHE A 468 1.61 -37.42 -9.37
N ASP A 469 0.43 -37.11 -8.81
CA ASP A 469 -0.42 -36.00 -9.27
C ASP A 469 0.37 -34.69 -9.22
N TYR A 470 1.13 -34.45 -8.14
CA TYR A 470 1.98 -33.27 -8.01
C TYR A 470 3.09 -33.25 -9.08
N LEU A 471 3.83 -34.34 -9.27
CA LEU A 471 4.90 -34.42 -10.26
C LEU A 471 4.40 -34.20 -11.69
N ASP A 472 3.27 -34.81 -12.04
CA ASP A 472 2.64 -34.64 -13.35
C ASP A 472 2.16 -33.20 -13.53
N THR A 473 1.57 -32.60 -12.49
CA THR A 473 1.14 -31.19 -12.52
C THR A 473 2.32 -30.22 -12.61
N VAL A 474 3.46 -30.51 -11.96
CA VAL A 474 4.67 -29.69 -12.06
C VAL A 474 5.30 -29.82 -13.44
N GLU A 475 5.24 -31.00 -14.05
CA GLU A 475 5.72 -31.25 -15.41
C GLU A 475 4.86 -30.49 -16.45
N GLU A 476 3.54 -30.46 -16.29
CA GLU A 476 2.63 -29.76 -17.19
C GLU A 476 2.63 -28.24 -17.00
N TYR A 477 2.67 -27.77 -15.74
CA TYR A 477 2.56 -26.35 -15.40
C TYR A 477 3.85 -25.84 -14.76
N SER A 478 3.93 -25.89 -13.43
CA SER A 478 5.12 -25.57 -12.63
C SER A 478 4.83 -25.85 -11.16
N ALA A 479 5.89 -25.93 -10.34
CA ALA A 479 5.77 -26.07 -8.88
C ALA A 479 4.98 -24.94 -8.20
N ASN A 480 4.88 -23.76 -8.83
CA ASN A 480 4.16 -22.59 -8.29
C ASN A 480 2.80 -22.33 -8.93
N SER A 481 2.35 -23.24 -9.79
CA SER A 481 1.05 -23.15 -10.45
C SER A 481 -0.10 -23.32 -9.44
N PRO A 482 -1.29 -22.71 -9.70
CA PRO A 482 -2.48 -22.96 -8.87
C PRO A 482 -2.81 -24.45 -8.71
N GLU A 483 -2.60 -25.24 -9.75
CA GLU A 483 -2.85 -26.68 -9.81
C GLU A 483 -1.92 -27.42 -8.83
N ALA A 484 -0.61 -27.16 -8.89
CA ALA A 484 0.37 -27.79 -8.00
C ALA A 484 0.16 -27.35 -6.54
N MET A 485 -0.19 -26.07 -6.33
CA MET A 485 -0.49 -25.54 -5.01
C MET A 485 -1.80 -26.09 -4.44
N PHE A 486 -2.79 -26.40 -5.28
CA PHE A 486 -4.04 -27.02 -4.85
C PHE A 486 -3.80 -28.43 -4.31
N ILE A 487 -3.00 -29.25 -5.00
CA ILE A 487 -2.60 -30.58 -4.52
C ILE A 487 -1.89 -30.47 -3.18
N ARG A 488 -0.92 -29.55 -3.07
CA ARG A 488 -0.23 -29.27 -1.81
C ARG A 488 -1.19 -28.80 -0.71
N ALA A 489 -2.12 -27.90 -1.01
CA ALA A 489 -3.03 -27.38 0.02
C ALA A 489 -3.98 -28.47 0.56
N ASN A 490 -4.28 -29.52 -0.22
CA ASN A 490 -5.20 -30.58 0.16
C ASN A 490 -4.58 -31.73 0.98
N ASP A 491 -3.27 -31.91 0.97
CA ASP A 491 -2.64 -33.07 1.60
C ASP A 491 -1.44 -32.71 2.49
N ASN A 492 -1.71 -32.49 3.78
CA ASN A 492 -0.67 -32.21 4.78
C ASN A 492 0.34 -33.35 4.91
N GLU A 493 -0.11 -34.61 4.82
CA GLU A 493 0.76 -35.78 4.96
C GLU A 493 1.76 -35.87 3.80
N PHE A 494 1.29 -35.54 2.59
CA PHE A 494 2.16 -35.37 1.44
C PHE A 494 3.20 -34.27 1.63
N ASN A 495 2.82 -33.09 2.16
CA ASN A 495 3.80 -32.02 2.35
C ASN A 495 4.88 -32.39 3.39
N ASP A 496 4.46 -32.98 4.51
CA ASP A 496 5.37 -33.44 5.56
C ASP A 496 6.34 -34.51 5.05
N TRP A 497 5.84 -35.44 4.24
CA TRP A 497 6.65 -36.48 3.62
C TRP A 497 7.55 -35.95 2.51
N TYR A 498 7.09 -35.07 1.64
CA TYR A 498 7.90 -34.51 0.56
C TYR A 498 9.03 -33.63 1.14
N GLY A 499 8.79 -33.03 2.31
CA GLY A 499 9.73 -32.17 3.02
C GLY A 499 9.55 -30.70 2.67
N PHE A 500 8.32 -30.26 2.41
CA PHE A 500 8.04 -28.83 2.29
C PHE A 500 8.07 -28.17 3.67
N ASP A 501 8.82 -27.08 3.78
CA ASP A 501 8.98 -26.37 5.06
C ASP A 501 7.68 -25.72 5.54
N THR A 502 6.79 -25.34 4.61
CA THR A 502 5.51 -24.68 4.90
C THR A 502 4.40 -25.14 3.95
N MET A 503 3.18 -25.13 4.48
CA MET A 503 1.96 -25.23 3.70
C MET A 503 1.80 -23.99 2.80
N PRO A 504 1.12 -24.12 1.64
CA PRO A 504 0.69 -22.97 0.86
C PRO A 504 -0.04 -21.94 1.75
N GLU A 505 0.32 -20.67 1.61
CA GLU A 505 -0.19 -19.61 2.50
C GLU A 505 -1.69 -19.36 2.32
N LYS A 506 -2.21 -19.58 1.11
CA LYS A 506 -3.60 -19.27 0.75
C LYS A 506 -4.54 -20.44 1.08
N PRO A 507 -5.83 -20.15 1.38
CA PRO A 507 -6.83 -21.20 1.58
C PRO A 507 -6.98 -22.12 0.37
N ILE A 508 -7.35 -23.39 0.60
CA ILE A 508 -7.61 -24.38 -0.47
C ILE A 508 -8.57 -23.83 -1.53
N ALA A 509 -9.66 -23.18 -1.09
CA ALA A 509 -10.68 -22.61 -1.97
C ALA A 509 -10.12 -21.58 -2.97
N TYR A 510 -9.06 -20.84 -2.61
CA TYR A 510 -8.41 -19.90 -3.52
C TYR A 510 -7.75 -20.62 -4.70
N TYR A 511 -7.06 -21.74 -4.43
CA TYR A 511 -6.40 -22.51 -5.48
C TYR A 511 -7.43 -23.27 -6.32
N GLN A 512 -8.42 -23.92 -5.69
CA GLN A 512 -9.51 -24.60 -6.38
C GLN A 512 -10.20 -23.69 -7.40
N MET A 513 -10.64 -22.49 -6.99
CA MET A 513 -11.34 -21.57 -7.89
C MET A 513 -10.48 -21.12 -9.07
N LYS A 514 -9.16 -21.00 -8.88
CA LYS A 514 -8.24 -20.68 -9.99
C LYS A 514 -8.08 -21.83 -10.96
N VAL A 515 -8.05 -23.06 -10.46
CA VAL A 515 -7.98 -24.28 -11.28
C VAL A 515 -9.28 -24.46 -12.06
N ASP A 516 -10.44 -24.36 -11.40
CA ASP A 516 -11.75 -24.51 -12.03
C ASP A 516 -12.02 -23.49 -13.15
N ASN A 517 -11.41 -22.31 -13.05
CA ASN A 517 -11.59 -21.22 -14.00
C ASN A 517 -10.31 -20.93 -14.82
N ARG A 518 -9.42 -21.93 -14.95
CA ARG A 518 -8.10 -21.75 -15.54
C ARG A 518 -8.15 -21.18 -16.95
N GLU A 519 -9.03 -21.70 -17.79
CA GLU A 519 -9.19 -21.25 -19.18
C GLU A 519 -9.52 -19.76 -19.27
N LEU A 520 -10.35 -19.24 -18.37
CA LEU A 520 -10.72 -17.82 -18.35
C LEU A 520 -9.56 -16.94 -17.88
N PHE A 521 -8.76 -17.41 -16.91
CA PHE A 521 -7.54 -16.73 -16.50
C PHE A 521 -6.47 -16.72 -17.58
N ASP A 522 -6.32 -17.81 -18.33
CA ASP A 522 -5.40 -17.89 -19.47
C ASP A 522 -5.85 -16.94 -20.59
N LYS A 523 -7.14 -16.93 -20.95
CA LYS A 523 -7.72 -15.94 -21.89
C LYS A 523 -7.50 -14.50 -21.43
N LEU A 524 -7.70 -14.22 -20.13
CA LEU A 524 -7.46 -12.89 -19.58
C LEU A 524 -5.98 -12.48 -19.70
N LYS A 525 -5.07 -13.42 -19.47
CA LYS A 525 -3.62 -13.21 -19.64
C LYS A 525 -3.27 -12.98 -21.11
N GLU A 526 -3.86 -13.74 -22.03
CA GLU A 526 -3.70 -13.57 -23.48
C GLU A 526 -4.17 -12.19 -23.93
N ILE A 527 -5.40 -11.78 -23.61
CA ILE A 527 -5.91 -10.44 -23.92
C ILE A 527 -5.02 -9.33 -23.35
N ARG A 528 -4.52 -9.50 -22.11
CA ARG A 528 -3.60 -8.53 -21.49
C ARG A 528 -2.22 -8.49 -22.13
N GLY A 529 -1.73 -9.63 -22.62
CA GLY A 529 -0.44 -9.75 -23.31
C GLY A 529 -0.51 -9.42 -24.80
N ASP A 530 -1.71 -9.35 -25.38
CA ASP A 530 -1.90 -9.04 -26.79
C ASP A 530 -1.52 -7.57 -27.06
N GLU A 531 -0.47 -7.40 -27.87
CA GLU A 531 0.02 -6.10 -28.35
C GLU A 531 -0.77 -5.61 -29.56
N LEU A 532 -1.53 -6.49 -30.23
CA LEU A 532 -2.36 -6.14 -31.39
C LEU A 532 -3.67 -5.46 -30.99
N LEU A 533 -4.17 -5.72 -29.77
CA LEU A 533 -5.34 -5.02 -29.23
C LEU A 533 -4.95 -3.61 -28.82
N ASP A 534 -5.56 -2.61 -29.44
CA ASP A 534 -5.29 -1.22 -29.12
C ASP A 534 -5.65 -0.93 -27.66
N SER A 535 -4.73 -0.28 -26.96
CA SER A 535 -4.83 0.10 -25.55
C SER A 535 -4.78 1.61 -25.32
N VAL A 536 -4.74 2.39 -26.39
CA VAL A 536 -4.59 3.84 -26.39
C VAL A 536 -5.81 4.51 -27.02
N LEU A 537 -6.28 4.04 -28.17
CA LEU A 537 -7.46 4.62 -28.81
C LEU A 537 -8.74 4.14 -28.13
N THR A 538 -9.54 5.10 -27.70
CA THR A 538 -10.87 4.88 -27.14
C THR A 538 -11.94 5.14 -28.18
N ASP A 539 -13.00 4.34 -28.16
CA ASP A 539 -14.21 4.56 -28.96
C ASP A 539 -15.11 5.67 -28.39
N GLU A 540 -16.31 5.82 -28.97
CA GLU A 540 -17.34 6.79 -28.55
C GLU A 540 -17.81 6.58 -27.10
N GLU A 541 -17.62 5.38 -26.53
CA GLU A 541 -17.93 5.03 -25.14
C GLU A 541 -16.72 5.23 -24.21
N GLY A 542 -15.59 5.71 -24.73
CA GLY A 542 -14.36 5.91 -23.96
C GLY A 542 -13.60 4.60 -23.66
N LEU A 543 -13.92 3.49 -24.34
CA LEU A 543 -13.30 2.19 -24.12
C LEU A 543 -12.27 1.88 -25.20
N THR A 544 -11.15 1.30 -24.81
CA THR A 544 -10.17 0.75 -25.76
C THR A 544 -10.62 -0.63 -26.24
N GLU A 545 -10.14 -1.08 -27.40
CA GLU A 545 -10.44 -2.42 -27.92
C GLU A 545 -10.08 -3.51 -26.90
N LYS A 546 -8.92 -3.35 -26.26
CA LYS A 546 -8.47 -4.19 -25.15
C LYS A 546 -9.38 -4.09 -23.92
N GLY A 547 -9.87 -2.90 -23.59
CA GLY A 547 -10.82 -2.66 -22.51
C GLY A 547 -12.14 -3.40 -22.74
N ARG A 548 -12.68 -3.33 -23.95
CA ARG A 548 -13.91 -4.04 -24.35
C ARG A 548 -13.75 -5.55 -24.25
N ALA A 549 -12.65 -6.10 -24.78
CA ALA A 549 -12.38 -7.54 -24.71
C ALA A 549 -12.29 -8.05 -23.26
N ILE A 550 -11.71 -7.25 -22.35
CA ILE A 550 -11.66 -7.57 -20.92
C ILE A 550 -13.06 -7.53 -20.29
N ILE A 551 -13.87 -6.52 -20.61
CA ILE A 551 -15.25 -6.40 -20.10
C ILE A 551 -16.11 -7.57 -20.57
N GLU A 552 -16.02 -7.94 -21.85
CA GLU A 552 -16.75 -9.07 -22.42
C GLU A 552 -16.34 -10.40 -21.78
N LEU A 553 -15.03 -10.65 -21.62
CA LEU A 553 -14.55 -11.83 -20.90
C LEU A 553 -15.04 -11.84 -19.44
N ARG A 554 -15.01 -10.69 -18.77
CA ARG A 554 -15.51 -10.54 -17.40
C ARG A 554 -17.01 -10.76 -17.25
N ALA A 555 -17.79 -10.47 -18.29
CA ALA A 555 -19.22 -10.72 -18.35
C ALA A 555 -19.58 -12.20 -18.60
N THR A 556 -18.60 -13.05 -18.97
CA THR A 556 -18.81 -14.49 -19.20
C THR A 556 -19.39 -15.14 -17.95
N LYS A 557 -20.51 -15.86 -18.09
CA LYS A 557 -21.19 -16.55 -16.98
C LYS A 557 -20.53 -17.89 -16.67
N VAL A 558 -20.35 -18.17 -15.38
CA VAL A 558 -19.88 -19.44 -14.82
C VAL A 558 -20.86 -19.84 -13.72
N GLY A 559 -21.81 -20.71 -14.06
CA GLY A 559 -22.98 -20.93 -13.21
C GLY A 559 -23.83 -19.66 -13.09
N ASP A 560 -24.14 -19.24 -11.86
CA ASP A 560 -24.94 -18.03 -11.60
C ASP A 560 -24.10 -16.74 -11.56
N GLU A 561 -22.78 -16.87 -11.40
CA GLU A 561 -21.83 -15.77 -11.27
C GLU A 561 -21.21 -15.39 -12.62
N THR A 562 -20.69 -14.16 -12.72
CA THR A 562 -19.82 -13.77 -13.83
C THR A 562 -18.35 -14.09 -13.52
N PHE A 563 -17.49 -14.16 -14.53
CA PHE A 563 -16.05 -14.31 -14.30
C PHE A 563 -15.49 -13.16 -13.45
N HIS A 564 -16.06 -11.96 -13.57
CA HIS A 564 -15.69 -10.84 -12.69
C HIS A 564 -16.04 -11.07 -11.22
N ASP A 565 -17.20 -11.66 -10.95
CA ASP A 565 -17.60 -12.05 -9.59
C ASP A 565 -16.66 -13.11 -9.02
N ILE A 566 -16.21 -14.05 -9.86
CA ILE A 566 -15.19 -15.05 -9.48
C ILE A 566 -13.85 -14.38 -9.16
N GLU A 567 -13.40 -13.40 -9.95
CA GLU A 567 -12.19 -12.62 -9.64
C GLU A 567 -12.32 -11.93 -8.26
N ARG A 568 -13.49 -11.35 -7.94
CA ARG A 568 -13.76 -10.72 -6.64
C ARG A 568 -13.74 -11.72 -5.50
N ARG A 569 -14.36 -12.88 -5.71
CA ARG A 569 -14.40 -13.99 -4.75
C ARG A 569 -12.99 -14.48 -4.44
N ILE A 570 -12.18 -14.74 -5.48
CA ILE A 570 -10.78 -15.11 -5.34
C ILE A 570 -9.99 -14.00 -4.62
N SER A 571 -10.23 -12.73 -4.94
CA SER A 571 -9.61 -11.59 -4.28
C SER A 571 -9.90 -11.58 -2.78
N ALA A 572 -11.16 -11.76 -2.36
CA ALA A 572 -11.55 -11.83 -0.96
C ALA A 572 -10.93 -13.04 -0.24
N ILE A 573 -11.04 -14.24 -0.81
CA ILE A 573 -10.46 -15.46 -0.23
C ILE A 573 -8.94 -15.32 -0.07
N SER A 574 -8.28 -14.66 -1.03
CA SER A 574 -6.82 -14.44 -0.98
C SER A 574 -6.35 -13.59 0.21
N LYS A 575 -7.26 -12.87 0.88
CA LYS A 575 -6.95 -12.10 2.09
C LYS A 575 -6.89 -12.96 3.36
N GLY A 576 -7.58 -14.10 3.36
CA GLY A 576 -7.43 -15.11 4.39
C GLY A 576 -6.12 -15.90 4.25
N THR A 577 -5.82 -16.70 5.27
CA THR A 577 -4.74 -17.69 5.24
C THR A 577 -5.30 -19.10 5.30
N ALA A 578 -4.50 -20.12 4.96
CA ALA A 578 -4.91 -21.51 5.10
C ALA A 578 -5.38 -21.87 6.54
N SER A 579 -4.74 -21.29 7.56
CA SER A 579 -5.09 -21.51 8.97
C SER A 579 -6.23 -20.61 9.50
N ASN A 580 -6.49 -19.49 8.84
CA ASN A 580 -7.54 -18.54 9.20
C ASN A 580 -8.20 -18.00 7.92
N PRO A 581 -9.05 -18.82 7.25
CA PRO A 581 -9.75 -18.40 6.05
C PRO A 581 -10.75 -17.29 6.38
N LEU A 582 -11.01 -16.41 5.41
CA LEU A 582 -12.02 -15.38 5.57
C LEU A 582 -13.41 -16.05 5.65
N PRO A 583 -14.30 -15.63 6.57
CA PRO A 583 -15.64 -16.19 6.66
C PRO A 583 -16.41 -16.06 5.34
N GLN A 584 -17.16 -17.10 4.97
CA GLN A 584 -17.88 -17.16 3.69
C GLN A 584 -18.85 -15.98 3.52
N GLU A 585 -19.53 -15.57 4.60
CA GLU A 585 -20.42 -14.38 4.60
C GLU A 585 -19.70 -13.09 4.19
N VAL A 586 -18.42 -12.92 4.56
CA VAL A 586 -17.62 -11.75 4.20
C VAL A 586 -17.17 -11.83 2.73
N VAL A 587 -16.87 -13.05 2.25
CA VAL A 587 -16.51 -13.30 0.86
C VAL A 587 -17.70 -13.00 -0.06
N ASP A 588 -18.88 -13.51 0.27
CA ASP A 588 -20.11 -13.27 -0.49
C ASP A 588 -20.49 -11.78 -0.48
N ALA A 589 -20.43 -11.14 0.68
CA ALA A 589 -20.66 -9.70 0.79
C ALA A 589 -19.62 -8.86 0.02
N HIS A 590 -18.38 -9.34 -0.14
CA HIS A 590 -17.39 -8.66 -0.98
C HIS A 590 -17.75 -8.70 -2.46
N VAL A 591 -18.27 -9.83 -2.94
CA VAL A 591 -18.74 -9.98 -4.32
C VAL A 591 -19.94 -9.05 -4.56
N GLU A 592 -20.94 -9.09 -3.67
CA GLU A 592 -22.12 -8.22 -3.78
C GLU A 592 -21.78 -6.73 -3.66
N TYR A 593 -20.89 -6.34 -2.74
CA TYR A 593 -20.38 -4.97 -2.68
C TYR A 593 -19.70 -4.55 -4.00
N GLY A 594 -18.96 -5.46 -4.62
CA GLY A 594 -18.36 -5.23 -5.93
C GLY A 594 -19.40 -4.98 -7.03
N LYS A 595 -20.56 -5.66 -6.99
CA LYS A 595 -21.67 -5.42 -7.91
C LYS A 595 -22.34 -4.06 -7.66
N VAL A 596 -22.46 -3.65 -6.39
CA VAL A 596 -22.93 -2.30 -6.04
C VAL A 596 -22.00 -1.22 -6.62
N ILE A 597 -20.69 -1.41 -6.53
CA ILE A 597 -19.70 -0.48 -7.13
C ILE A 597 -19.77 -0.44 -8.66
N ASP A 598 -20.13 -1.55 -9.30
CA ASP A 598 -20.19 -1.62 -10.76
C ASP A 598 -21.34 -0.84 -11.39
N LEU A 599 -22.32 -0.41 -10.59
CA LEU A 599 -23.44 0.44 -11.01
C LEU A 599 -22.98 1.89 -11.32
N LYS A 600 -21.81 2.07 -11.94
CA LYS A 600 -21.21 3.36 -12.28
C LYS A 600 -22.16 4.26 -13.07
N GLY A 601 -22.03 5.56 -12.85
CA GLY A 601 -22.86 6.59 -13.50
C GLY A 601 -24.16 6.89 -12.77
N ILE A 602 -24.44 6.19 -11.68
CA ILE A 602 -25.62 6.45 -10.86
C ILE A 602 -25.34 7.56 -9.85
N LYS A 603 -26.17 8.60 -9.89
CA LYS A 603 -26.21 9.65 -8.87
C LYS A 603 -26.42 9.03 -7.48
N PHE A 604 -25.57 9.41 -6.52
CA PHE A 604 -25.49 8.84 -5.17
C PHE A 604 -24.90 7.43 -5.05
N GLN A 605 -24.00 7.01 -5.94
CA GLN A 605 -23.25 5.74 -5.79
C GLN A 605 -22.64 5.53 -4.38
N GLY A 606 -22.17 6.61 -3.75
CA GLY A 606 -21.69 6.57 -2.35
C GLY A 606 -22.75 6.21 -1.31
N ALA A 607 -24.04 6.47 -1.57
CA ALA A 607 -25.14 6.12 -0.67
C ALA A 607 -25.38 4.61 -0.63
N GLU A 608 -25.45 3.94 -1.78
CA GLU A 608 -25.65 2.49 -1.87
C GLU A 608 -24.48 1.72 -1.29
N GLU A 609 -23.25 2.16 -1.57
CA GLU A 609 -22.05 1.56 -1.00
C GLU A 609 -22.03 1.65 0.53
N ASN A 610 -22.39 2.81 1.08
CA ASN A 610 -22.41 3.02 2.52
C ASN A 610 -23.58 2.26 3.18
N LEU A 611 -24.77 2.23 2.56
CA LEU A 611 -25.88 1.41 3.05
C LEU A 611 -25.54 -0.08 3.01
N PHE A 612 -24.91 -0.57 1.95
CA PHE A 612 -24.46 -1.95 1.89
C PHE A 612 -23.52 -2.28 3.06
N ARG A 613 -22.59 -1.38 3.38
CA ARG A 613 -21.69 -1.53 4.54
C ARG A 613 -22.43 -1.51 5.88
N ILE A 614 -23.48 -0.68 6.03
CA ILE A 614 -24.34 -0.63 7.22
C ILE A 614 -25.09 -1.94 7.40
N ASP A 615 -25.70 -2.43 6.31
CA ASP A 615 -26.55 -3.62 6.29
C ASP A 615 -25.71 -4.92 6.39
N ASN A 616 -24.41 -4.86 6.05
CA ASN A 616 -23.44 -5.97 6.15
C ASN A 616 -22.30 -5.65 7.13
N ASP A 617 -22.63 -5.49 8.42
CA ASP A 617 -21.68 -5.06 9.46
C ASP A 617 -20.44 -5.96 9.59
N ALA A 618 -20.59 -7.28 9.43
CA ALA A 618 -19.45 -8.23 9.44
C ALA A 618 -18.46 -7.96 8.29
N TYR A 619 -18.97 -7.67 7.10
CA TYR A 619 -18.16 -7.29 5.94
C TYR A 619 -17.46 -5.95 6.17
N ASN A 620 -18.19 -4.93 6.65
CA ASN A 620 -17.62 -3.63 6.93
C ASN A 620 -16.50 -3.70 7.99
N LYS A 621 -16.72 -4.41 9.09
CA LYS A 621 -15.69 -4.67 10.12
C LYS A 621 -14.47 -5.38 9.54
N SER A 622 -14.68 -6.42 8.73
CA SER A 622 -13.58 -7.10 8.06
C SER A 622 -12.79 -6.14 7.18
N ARG A 623 -13.47 -5.31 6.37
CA ARG A 623 -12.83 -4.37 5.44
C ARG A 623 -12.06 -3.24 6.13
N LEU A 624 -12.38 -2.92 7.39
CA LEU A 624 -11.60 -1.97 8.21
C LEU A 624 -10.31 -2.59 8.76
N ASP A 625 -10.21 -3.92 8.80
CA ASP A 625 -9.03 -4.60 9.33
C ASP A 625 -7.84 -4.52 8.35
N LYS A 626 -6.89 -3.64 8.69
CA LYS A 626 -5.63 -3.45 7.96
C LYS A 626 -4.73 -4.67 7.97
N THR A 627 -4.89 -5.59 8.93
CA THR A 627 -4.13 -6.85 8.94
C THR A 627 -4.61 -7.81 7.86
N ILE A 628 -5.90 -7.76 7.51
CA ILE A 628 -6.51 -8.59 6.47
C ILE A 628 -6.38 -7.92 5.10
N TRP A 629 -6.72 -6.63 5.00
CA TRP A 629 -6.86 -5.94 3.70
C TRP A 629 -5.68 -5.03 3.35
N GLY A 630 -4.72 -4.83 4.27
CA GLY A 630 -3.54 -4.00 4.03
C GLY A 630 -3.88 -2.57 3.63
N ILE A 631 -3.23 -2.07 2.58
CA ILE A 631 -3.49 -0.73 2.02
C ILE A 631 -4.89 -0.58 1.41
N ASN A 632 -5.57 -1.70 1.12
CA ASN A 632 -6.90 -1.70 0.53
C ASN A 632 -8.00 -1.67 1.60
N ALA A 633 -7.66 -1.68 2.90
CA ALA A 633 -8.65 -1.54 3.97
C ALA A 633 -9.38 -0.19 3.86
N PHE A 634 -10.65 -0.16 4.28
CA PHE A 634 -11.37 1.11 4.41
C PHE A 634 -10.66 1.99 5.44
N LYS A 635 -10.60 3.30 5.15
CA LYS A 635 -9.91 4.25 6.02
C LYS A 635 -10.67 4.45 7.33
N ASP A 636 -11.99 4.61 7.21
CA ASP A 636 -12.89 4.96 8.30
C ASP A 636 -14.15 4.10 8.25
N ASP A 637 -14.72 3.88 9.43
CA ASP A 637 -16.02 3.22 9.56
C ASP A 637 -17.10 4.04 8.86
N VAL A 638 -18.18 3.37 8.46
CA VAL A 638 -19.33 4.03 7.85
C VAL A 638 -20.03 4.90 8.90
N ASP A 639 -20.27 6.17 8.58
CA ASP A 639 -20.97 7.08 9.46
C ASP A 639 -22.45 6.73 9.54
N ARG A 640 -22.82 5.93 10.54
CA ARG A 640 -24.21 5.49 10.77
C ARG A 640 -25.18 6.65 11.03
N THR A 641 -24.70 7.85 11.39
CA THR A 641 -25.58 9.03 11.55
C THR A 641 -26.15 9.52 10.21
N GLN A 642 -25.52 9.14 9.09
CA GLN A 642 -25.94 9.48 7.73
C GLN A 642 -26.84 8.40 7.10
N GLU A 643 -27.18 7.33 7.83
CA GLU A 643 -27.97 6.21 7.30
C GLU A 643 -29.30 6.69 6.70
N THR A 644 -30.05 7.51 7.44
CA THR A 644 -31.33 8.07 6.98
C THR A 644 -31.17 8.84 5.68
N LYS A 645 -30.13 9.69 5.59
CA LYS A 645 -29.82 10.44 4.37
C LYS A 645 -29.63 9.51 3.18
N TRP A 646 -28.79 8.49 3.33
CA TRP A 646 -28.50 7.57 2.24
C TRP A 646 -29.74 6.75 1.85
N ARG A 647 -30.57 6.32 2.81
CA ARG A 647 -31.83 5.61 2.51
C ARG A 647 -32.77 6.50 1.70
N LEU A 648 -32.91 7.78 2.06
CA LEU A 648 -33.71 8.74 1.31
C LEU A 648 -33.14 9.00 -0.09
N GLN A 649 -31.82 9.15 -0.23
CA GLN A 649 -31.16 9.33 -1.54
C GLN A 649 -31.39 8.13 -2.47
N VAL A 650 -31.37 6.91 -1.94
CA VAL A 650 -31.68 5.70 -2.72
C VAL A 650 -33.17 5.62 -3.06
N GLN A 651 -34.05 5.91 -2.09
CA GLN A 651 -35.50 5.86 -2.28
C GLN A 651 -35.98 6.85 -3.34
N TYR A 652 -35.47 8.09 -3.33
CA TYR A 652 -35.88 9.18 -4.21
C TYR A 652 -34.92 9.41 -5.38
N ARG A 653 -34.15 8.38 -5.75
CA ARG A 653 -33.20 8.49 -6.87
C ARG A 653 -33.87 8.96 -8.16
N PRO A 654 -35.00 8.38 -8.62
CA PRO A 654 -35.64 8.84 -9.85
C PRO A 654 -35.99 10.33 -9.78
N GLU A 655 -36.56 10.79 -8.67
CA GLU A 655 -36.92 12.19 -8.47
C GLU A 655 -35.70 13.11 -8.47
N PHE A 656 -34.60 12.70 -7.84
CA PHE A 656 -33.34 13.45 -7.88
C PHE A 656 -32.69 13.48 -9.27
N THR A 657 -32.82 12.41 -10.06
CA THR A 657 -32.37 12.39 -11.46
C THR A 657 -33.20 13.37 -12.28
N THR A 658 -34.53 13.35 -12.14
CA THR A 658 -35.39 14.34 -12.79
C THR A 658 -35.06 15.77 -12.37
N TYR A 659 -34.91 16.01 -11.07
CA TYR A 659 -34.69 17.35 -10.50
C TYR A 659 -33.36 17.99 -10.93
N ASP A 660 -32.26 17.23 -10.94
CA ASP A 660 -30.92 17.76 -11.19
C ASP A 660 -30.34 17.50 -12.57
N GLU A 661 -30.88 16.54 -13.32
CA GLU A 661 -30.35 16.17 -14.64
C GLU A 661 -31.40 16.36 -15.73
N GLU A 662 -32.56 15.70 -15.63
CA GLU A 662 -33.54 15.72 -16.74
C GLU A 662 -34.17 17.10 -16.94
N ILE A 663 -34.53 17.82 -15.87
CA ILE A 663 -35.06 19.18 -15.99
C ILE A 663 -34.02 20.14 -16.60
N PRO A 664 -32.77 20.25 -16.09
CA PRO A 664 -31.76 21.08 -16.74
C PRO A 664 -31.47 20.66 -18.19
N GLN A 665 -31.38 19.35 -18.48
CA GLN A 665 -31.09 18.84 -19.82
C GLN A 665 -32.23 19.16 -20.80
N LYS A 666 -33.49 19.02 -20.38
CA LYS A 666 -34.67 19.42 -21.17
C LYS A 666 -34.55 20.84 -21.72
N TYR A 667 -34.07 21.79 -20.91
CA TYR A 667 -33.93 23.19 -21.31
C TYR A 667 -32.60 23.49 -22.00
N ALA A 668 -31.56 22.69 -21.76
CA ALA A 668 -30.29 22.78 -22.49
C ALA A 668 -30.44 22.33 -23.95
N ASP A 669 -31.27 21.32 -24.22
CA ASP A 669 -31.53 20.79 -25.56
C ASP A 669 -32.59 21.62 -26.34
N MET A 670 -33.30 22.51 -25.65
CA MET A 670 -34.34 23.35 -26.22
C MET A 670 -33.72 24.51 -27.02
N ALA A 671 -34.23 24.73 -28.24
CA ALA A 671 -33.81 25.86 -29.07
C ALA A 671 -34.26 27.18 -28.44
N ASP A 672 -33.50 28.26 -28.65
CA ASP A 672 -33.80 29.58 -28.04
C ASP A 672 -35.21 30.06 -28.42
N GLU A 673 -35.70 29.73 -29.63
CA GLU A 673 -37.04 30.13 -30.11
C GLU A 673 -38.20 29.31 -29.50
N GLU A 674 -37.91 28.21 -28.81
CA GLU A 674 -38.90 27.35 -28.15
C GLU A 674 -39.10 27.72 -26.66
N LEU A 675 -38.33 28.67 -26.13
CA LEU A 675 -38.42 29.14 -24.75
C LEU A 675 -39.67 30.01 -24.53
N GLU A 676 -40.74 29.39 -24.03
CA GLU A 676 -42.00 30.06 -23.73
C GLU A 676 -41.99 30.77 -22.36
N VAL A 677 -42.70 31.90 -22.28
CA VAL A 677 -42.92 32.64 -21.03
C VAL A 677 -43.66 31.73 -20.03
N PRO A 678 -43.13 31.49 -18.81
CA PRO A 678 -43.83 30.68 -17.82
C PRO A 678 -45.18 31.30 -17.41
N GLU A 679 -46.15 30.48 -16.99
CA GLU A 679 -47.46 30.98 -16.53
C GLU A 679 -47.31 31.98 -15.38
N GLY A 680 -47.99 33.13 -15.48
CA GLY A 680 -47.92 34.23 -14.52
C GLY A 680 -46.78 35.23 -14.74
N TYR A 681 -45.83 34.93 -15.64
CA TYR A 681 -44.69 35.81 -15.95
C TYR A 681 -45.03 36.84 -17.04
N ASN A 682 -44.39 38.02 -16.97
CA ASN A 682 -44.54 39.07 -17.98
C ASN A 682 -43.79 38.73 -19.27
N SER A 683 -44.43 38.91 -20.42
CA SER A 683 -43.79 38.66 -21.73
C SER A 683 -42.72 39.70 -22.09
N GLU A 684 -42.88 40.97 -21.74
CA GLU A 684 -41.90 42.02 -22.06
C GLU A 684 -40.61 41.83 -21.25
N TRP A 685 -40.72 41.54 -19.94
CA TRP A 685 -39.55 41.21 -19.12
C TRP A 685 -38.84 39.94 -19.60
N TRP A 686 -39.61 38.94 -20.03
CA TRP A 686 -39.07 37.70 -20.57
C TRP A 686 -38.23 37.97 -21.82
N ASP A 687 -38.70 38.83 -22.72
CA ASP A 687 -37.98 39.23 -23.93
C ASP A 687 -36.69 40.02 -23.65
N GLU A 688 -36.56 40.63 -22.46
CA GLU A 688 -35.33 41.29 -22.00
C GLU A 688 -34.28 40.32 -21.45
N GLN A 689 -34.67 39.10 -21.07
CA GLN A 689 -33.74 38.11 -20.52
C GLN A 689 -32.91 37.45 -21.63
N THR A 690 -31.67 37.10 -21.32
CA THR A 690 -30.87 36.25 -22.21
C THR A 690 -31.43 34.82 -22.24
N PRO A 691 -31.23 34.05 -23.32
CA PRO A 691 -31.69 32.67 -23.38
C PRO A 691 -31.20 31.79 -22.21
N ASP A 692 -30.00 32.02 -21.70
CA ASP A 692 -29.48 31.29 -20.54
C ASP A 692 -30.21 31.66 -19.24
N GLU A 693 -30.58 32.93 -19.06
CA GLU A 693 -31.41 33.37 -17.93
C GLU A 693 -32.81 32.77 -18.03
N GLN A 694 -33.42 32.80 -19.22
CA GLN A 694 -34.71 32.18 -19.51
C GLN A 694 -34.71 30.68 -19.15
N ARG A 695 -33.71 29.93 -19.60
CA ARG A 695 -33.53 28.50 -19.24
C ARG A 695 -33.46 28.31 -17.73
N ASN A 696 -32.64 29.10 -17.02
CA ASN A 696 -32.50 28.99 -15.57
C ASN A 696 -33.80 29.29 -14.82
N ILE A 697 -34.60 30.25 -15.31
CA ILE A 697 -35.92 30.56 -14.76
C ILE A 697 -36.86 29.37 -14.94
N LEU A 698 -36.95 28.82 -16.16
CA LEU A 698 -37.80 27.67 -16.48
C LEU A 698 -37.41 26.42 -15.67
N ILE A 699 -36.11 26.15 -15.52
CA ILE A 699 -35.58 25.10 -14.63
C ILE A 699 -36.08 25.33 -13.20
N GLY A 700 -36.02 26.57 -12.70
CA GLY A 700 -36.51 26.92 -11.36
C GLY A 700 -38.03 26.71 -11.21
N VAL A 701 -38.81 27.04 -12.24
CA VAL A 701 -40.26 26.83 -12.26
C VAL A 701 -40.60 25.34 -12.22
N ASP A 702 -40.05 24.53 -13.12
CA ASP A 702 -40.31 23.08 -13.18
C ASP A 702 -39.88 22.38 -11.88
N ARG A 703 -38.73 22.76 -11.30
CA ARG A 703 -38.28 22.27 -9.99
C ARG A 703 -39.25 22.61 -8.87
N ASN A 704 -39.78 23.84 -8.86
CA ASN A 704 -40.77 24.26 -7.88
C ASN A 704 -42.10 23.51 -8.06
N THR A 705 -42.57 23.35 -9.31
CA THR A 705 -43.77 22.55 -9.63
C THR A 705 -43.63 21.12 -9.11
N MET A 706 -42.51 20.46 -9.42
CA MET A 706 -42.22 19.12 -8.92
C MET A 706 -42.22 19.05 -7.37
N ASN A 707 -41.63 20.04 -6.71
CA ASN A 707 -41.64 20.13 -5.25
C ASN A 707 -43.04 20.37 -4.66
N MET A 708 -43.93 21.05 -5.37
CA MET A 708 -45.33 21.25 -4.95
C MET A 708 -46.18 20.01 -5.17
N GLU A 709 -45.99 19.31 -6.29
CA GLU A 709 -46.73 18.08 -6.62
C GLU A 709 -46.32 16.89 -5.75
N ASN A 710 -45.06 16.86 -5.28
CA ASN A 710 -44.53 15.82 -4.41
C ASN A 710 -43.98 16.40 -3.10
N GLU A 711 -44.88 16.86 -2.24
CA GLU A 711 -44.57 17.40 -0.90
C GLU A 711 -43.66 16.46 -0.09
N LYS A 712 -43.87 15.15 -0.19
CA LYS A 712 -43.04 14.18 0.53
C LYS A 712 -41.58 14.20 0.04
N PHE A 713 -41.36 14.21 -1.28
CA PHE A 713 -40.03 14.35 -1.85
C PHE A 713 -39.38 15.67 -1.45
N ARG A 714 -40.12 16.79 -1.52
CA ARG A 714 -39.62 18.11 -1.11
C ARG A 714 -39.14 18.10 0.34
N ASP A 715 -39.93 17.55 1.24
CA ASP A 715 -39.58 17.47 2.66
C ASP A 715 -38.38 16.54 2.89
N ASP A 716 -38.34 15.37 2.25
CA ASP A 716 -37.22 14.42 2.35
C ASP A 716 -35.92 14.95 1.71
N ALA A 717 -36.01 15.75 0.64
CA ALA A 717 -34.88 16.46 0.05
C ALA A 717 -34.28 17.47 1.03
N ARG A 718 -35.12 18.17 1.80
CA ARG A 718 -34.66 19.07 2.87
C ARG A 718 -34.09 18.32 4.07
N ARG A 719 -34.61 17.13 4.39
CA ARG A 719 -33.96 16.24 5.38
C ARG A 719 -32.55 15.88 4.92
N ILE A 720 -32.38 15.52 3.64
CA ILE A 720 -31.07 15.21 3.05
C ILE A 720 -30.13 16.42 3.17
N GLU A 721 -30.59 17.62 2.79
CA GLU A 721 -29.84 18.86 2.93
C GLU A 721 -29.41 19.12 4.38
N ALA A 722 -30.31 18.95 5.36
CA ALA A 722 -29.98 19.09 6.78
C ALA A 722 -28.84 18.15 7.21
N TYR A 723 -28.86 16.88 6.76
CA TYR A 723 -27.77 15.93 7.06
C TYR A 723 -26.44 16.32 6.40
N GLU A 724 -26.46 16.91 5.20
CA GLU A 724 -25.26 17.38 4.50
C GLU A 724 -24.65 18.61 5.18
N LEU A 725 -25.51 19.53 5.63
CA LEU A 725 -25.15 20.69 6.42
C LEU A 725 -24.82 20.36 7.89
N LYS A 726 -24.98 19.09 8.29
CA LYS A 726 -24.76 18.58 9.65
C LYS A 726 -25.61 19.29 10.70
N ILE A 727 -26.86 19.59 10.35
CA ILE A 727 -27.87 20.21 11.22
C ILE A 727 -28.55 19.11 12.04
N PRO A 728 -28.37 19.06 13.37
CA PRO A 728 -28.99 18.05 14.22
C PRO A 728 -30.52 18.16 14.25
N GLU A 729 -31.06 19.38 14.15
CA GLU A 729 -32.49 19.69 14.20
C GLU A 729 -33.18 19.47 12.83
N VAL A 730 -33.08 18.26 12.29
CA VAL A 730 -33.51 17.93 10.91
C VAL A 730 -34.97 18.30 10.63
N GLU A 731 -35.91 17.96 11.51
CA GLU A 731 -37.33 18.29 11.28
C GLU A 731 -37.59 19.80 11.39
N GLU A 732 -36.91 20.52 12.29
CA GLU A 732 -37.03 21.98 12.38
C GLU A 732 -36.49 22.67 11.11
N TRP A 733 -35.45 22.11 10.49
CA TRP A 733 -34.95 22.59 9.19
C TRP A 733 -35.96 22.39 8.07
N VAL A 734 -36.65 21.25 8.05
CA VAL A 734 -37.71 20.96 7.06
C VAL A 734 -38.87 21.93 7.24
N GLU A 735 -39.35 22.10 8.47
CA GLU A 735 -40.42 23.06 8.80
C GLU A 735 -40.02 24.49 8.43
N PHE A 736 -38.83 24.93 8.80
CA PHE A 736 -38.30 26.25 8.45
C PHE A 736 -38.30 26.50 6.94
N ASN A 737 -37.82 25.55 6.14
CA ASN A 737 -37.80 25.69 4.68
C ASN A 737 -39.19 25.57 4.05
N ASN A 738 -40.18 25.00 4.76
CA ASN A 738 -41.58 24.96 4.36
C ASN A 738 -42.29 26.30 4.61
N LEU A 739 -41.75 27.16 5.47
CA LEU A 739 -42.33 28.48 5.69
C LEU A 739 -42.17 29.37 4.44
N PRO A 740 -43.15 30.27 4.20
CA PRO A 740 -43.06 31.28 3.15
C PRO A 740 -41.74 32.06 3.23
N ILE A 741 -41.13 32.28 2.07
CA ILE A 741 -39.93 33.13 1.95
C ILE A 741 -40.32 34.59 2.16
N SER A 742 -41.52 34.98 1.72
CA SER A 742 -42.07 36.31 1.94
C SER A 742 -42.38 36.55 3.42
N GLY A 743 -42.26 37.81 3.84
CA GLY A 743 -42.55 38.23 5.20
C GLY A 743 -41.43 37.92 6.20
N LYS A 744 -41.82 37.59 7.43
CA LYS A 744 -40.99 37.43 8.63
C LYS A 744 -41.26 36.12 9.37
N ARG A 745 -41.99 35.17 8.76
CA ARG A 745 -42.25 33.82 9.30
C ARG A 745 -40.95 33.06 9.55
N ARG A 746 -40.04 33.00 8.58
CA ARG A 746 -38.73 32.34 8.69
C ARG A 746 -37.87 32.97 9.78
N ASP A 747 -37.75 34.29 9.78
CA ASP A 747 -37.02 35.03 10.81
C ASP A 747 -37.58 34.70 12.20
N ARG A 748 -38.92 34.73 12.35
CA ARG A 748 -39.58 34.44 13.63
C ARG A 748 -39.34 33.00 14.08
N TYR A 749 -39.46 32.05 13.15
CA TYR A 749 -39.27 30.64 13.43
C TYR A 749 -37.85 30.35 13.95
N ILE A 750 -36.82 30.99 13.35
CA ILE A 750 -35.44 30.90 13.83
C ILE A 750 -35.34 31.40 15.27
N ILE A 751 -36.02 32.48 15.65
CA ILE A 751 -35.96 33.00 17.03
C ILE A 751 -36.72 32.11 18.01
N GLU A 752 -37.89 31.61 17.62
CA GLU A 752 -38.73 30.74 18.45
C GLU A 752 -38.06 29.40 18.74
N HIS A 753 -37.33 28.83 17.78
CA HIS A 753 -36.64 27.54 17.90
C HIS A 753 -35.13 27.68 18.15
N GLY A 754 -34.63 28.91 18.21
CA GLY A 754 -33.21 29.21 18.29
C GLY A 754 -32.74 29.94 19.55
N GLY A 755 -33.67 30.32 20.43
CA GLY A 755 -33.39 31.14 21.60
C GLY A 755 -33.32 32.64 21.27
N THR A 756 -33.67 33.47 22.25
CA THR A 756 -33.84 34.93 22.07
C THR A 756 -32.55 35.74 22.26
N ASP A 757 -31.42 35.11 22.54
CA ASP A 757 -30.13 35.79 22.69
C ASP A 757 -29.26 35.54 21.44
N PRO A 758 -29.13 36.54 20.53
CA PRO A 758 -28.31 36.41 19.33
C PRO A 758 -26.84 36.10 19.62
N LYS A 759 -26.36 36.36 20.84
CA LYS A 759 -24.98 36.07 21.26
C LYS A 759 -24.78 34.65 21.76
N ASN A 760 -25.86 33.93 22.03
CA ASN A 760 -25.83 32.56 22.52
C ASN A 760 -26.99 31.74 21.92
N PRO A 761 -27.00 31.54 20.59
CA PRO A 761 -28.07 30.81 19.93
C PRO A 761 -28.06 29.33 20.34
N THR A 762 -29.24 28.73 20.37
CA THR A 762 -29.52 27.30 20.58
C THR A 762 -30.26 26.72 19.37
N GLY A 763 -30.50 25.40 19.36
CA GLY A 763 -31.31 24.73 18.32
C GLY A 763 -30.94 25.11 16.88
N LEU A 764 -31.97 25.31 16.04
CA LEU A 764 -31.81 25.65 14.64
C LEU A 764 -30.99 26.94 14.40
N ALA A 765 -31.17 27.99 15.21
CA ALA A 765 -30.39 29.23 15.05
C ALA A 765 -28.89 29.02 15.25
N LYS A 766 -28.51 28.15 16.20
CA LYS A 766 -27.11 27.80 16.42
C LYS A 766 -26.55 27.11 15.20
N SER A 767 -27.26 26.10 14.70
CA SER A 767 -26.89 25.36 13.50
C SER A 767 -26.77 26.29 12.30
N TRP A 768 -27.74 27.18 12.07
CA TRP A 768 -27.76 28.21 11.02
C TRP A 768 -26.54 29.14 11.08
N SER A 769 -26.25 29.72 12.25
CA SER A 769 -25.09 30.60 12.44
C SER A 769 -23.74 29.88 12.21
N GLY A 770 -23.71 28.56 12.45
CA GLY A 770 -22.54 27.70 12.25
C GLY A 770 -22.25 27.36 10.80
N LEU A 771 -23.20 27.56 9.87
CA LEU A 771 -23.02 27.24 8.44
C LEU A 771 -22.05 28.19 7.71
N GLY A 772 -21.63 29.28 8.35
CA GLY A 772 -20.69 30.23 7.76
C GLY A 772 -21.26 31.00 6.57
N THR A 773 -22.59 31.07 6.43
CA THR A 773 -23.29 31.75 5.35
C THR A 773 -23.14 33.28 5.38
N GLY A 774 -22.58 33.82 6.46
CA GLY A 774 -22.43 35.28 6.65
C GLY A 774 -23.74 35.99 6.95
N HIS A 775 -24.85 35.27 7.09
CA HIS A 775 -26.13 35.83 7.53
C HIS A 775 -26.12 35.99 9.04
N ASP A 776 -26.22 37.24 9.50
CA ASP A 776 -26.47 37.54 10.91
C ASP A 776 -27.80 36.92 11.34
N LEU A 777 -27.83 36.37 12.55
CA LEU A 777 -29.10 35.91 13.12
C LEU A 777 -30.07 37.09 13.22
N PRO A 778 -31.35 36.90 12.87
CA PRO A 778 -32.34 37.97 12.98
C PRO A 778 -32.40 38.44 14.44
N ASP A 779 -32.33 39.75 14.64
CA ASP A 779 -32.46 40.36 15.96
C ASP A 779 -33.94 40.26 16.40
N PRO A 780 -34.26 39.68 17.58
CA PRO A 780 -35.63 39.62 18.06
C PRO A 780 -36.33 40.98 18.14
N THR A 781 -35.56 42.06 18.29
CA THR A 781 -36.09 43.42 18.32
C THR A 781 -36.41 43.99 16.94
N THR A 782 -36.01 43.31 15.86
CA THR A 782 -36.28 43.69 14.46
C THR A 782 -37.33 42.79 13.79
N ILE A 783 -37.91 41.82 14.49
CA ILE A 783 -39.01 41.00 13.99
C ILE A 783 -40.36 41.64 14.39
N PRO A 784 -41.22 42.01 13.43
CA PRO A 784 -42.53 42.58 13.71
C PRO A 784 -43.51 41.54 14.29
N SER A 785 -44.67 42.01 14.76
CA SER A 785 -45.76 41.15 15.25
C SER A 785 -46.18 40.10 14.20
N VAL A 786 -46.69 38.95 14.66
CA VAL A 786 -47.26 37.89 13.77
C VAL A 786 -48.36 38.41 12.85
N ARG A 787 -49.06 39.46 13.28
CA ARG A 787 -50.04 40.17 12.46
C ARG A 787 -49.46 40.73 11.16
N PHE A 788 -48.16 41.05 11.12
CA PHE A 788 -47.48 41.47 9.88
C PHE A 788 -47.58 40.38 8.80
N ASP A 789 -47.30 39.13 9.18
CA ASP A 789 -47.31 38.00 8.25
C ASP A 789 -48.74 37.58 7.93
N GLU A 790 -49.64 37.54 8.92
CA GLU A 790 -51.05 37.19 8.68
C GLU A 790 -51.71 38.14 7.67
N ILE A 791 -51.43 39.45 7.74
CA ILE A 791 -51.92 40.41 6.74
C ILE A 791 -51.25 40.17 5.39
N THR A 792 -49.97 39.79 5.37
CA THR A 792 -49.27 39.46 4.12
C THR A 792 -49.90 38.25 3.44
N GLU A 793 -50.23 37.22 4.21
CA GLU A 793 -50.88 35.99 3.73
C GLU A 793 -52.35 36.22 3.31
N GLU A 794 -53.11 37.04 4.05
CA GLU A 794 -54.50 37.38 3.74
C GLU A 794 -54.63 38.12 2.40
N TYR A 795 -53.66 38.98 2.09
CA TYR A 795 -53.62 39.79 0.87
C TYR A 795 -52.41 39.45 -0.01
N GLN A 796 -52.05 38.16 -0.06
CA GLN A 796 -50.84 37.69 -0.74
C GLN A 796 -50.88 38.04 -2.24
N ASP A 797 -52.02 37.79 -2.90
CA ASP A 797 -52.21 38.09 -4.32
C ASP A 797 -52.00 39.59 -4.61
N GLU A 798 -52.59 40.48 -3.81
CA GLU A 798 -52.41 41.92 -3.99
C GLU A 798 -50.99 42.39 -3.66
N PHE A 799 -50.33 41.80 -2.64
CA PHE A 799 -48.94 42.13 -2.30
C PHE A 799 -47.93 41.65 -3.33
N ASP A 800 -48.20 40.53 -3.98
CA ASP A 800 -47.45 40.00 -5.10
C ASP A 800 -47.61 40.90 -6.33
N LEU A 801 -48.83 41.38 -6.60
CA LEU A 801 -49.11 42.33 -7.68
C LEU A 801 -48.35 43.67 -7.53
N ILE A 802 -48.23 44.21 -6.31
CA ILE A 802 -47.50 45.47 -6.08
C ILE A 802 -46.01 45.25 -5.76
N GLY A 803 -45.57 43.99 -5.69
CA GLY A 803 -44.23 43.51 -5.29
C GLY A 803 -43.67 44.19 -4.06
N SER A 804 -44.50 44.29 -3.01
CA SER A 804 -44.15 44.91 -1.73
C SER A 804 -43.23 44.06 -0.83
N SER A 805 -42.85 42.87 -1.30
CA SER A 805 -42.07 41.87 -0.57
C SER A 805 -40.57 42.00 -0.83
N GLY A 806 -40.03 43.21 -1.01
CA GLY A 806 -38.60 43.52 -0.91
C GLY A 806 -37.62 42.84 -1.90
N ASP A 807 -38.03 41.81 -2.63
CA ASP A 807 -37.18 40.97 -3.45
C ASP A 807 -37.99 40.39 -4.63
N PHE A 808 -37.58 40.74 -5.85
CA PHE A 808 -37.85 40.07 -7.13
C PHE A 808 -39.28 39.87 -7.67
N SER A 809 -40.36 40.15 -6.94
CA SER A 809 -41.73 39.79 -7.39
C SER A 809 -42.33 40.67 -8.50
N ASN A 810 -41.89 41.92 -8.66
CA ASN A 810 -42.52 42.81 -9.64
C ASN A 810 -42.17 42.47 -11.10
N ILE A 811 -40.97 41.94 -11.38
CA ILE A 811 -40.54 41.72 -12.78
C ILE A 811 -41.15 40.45 -13.39
N LYS A 812 -41.78 39.62 -12.55
CA LYS A 812 -42.36 38.32 -12.91
C LYS A 812 -43.89 38.32 -12.92
N SER A 813 -44.55 39.47 -12.75
CA SER A 813 -46.02 39.56 -12.83
C SER A 813 -46.43 39.86 -14.26
N ASP A 814 -47.43 39.16 -14.80
CA ASP A 814 -48.11 39.51 -16.07
C ASP A 814 -48.60 40.98 -16.13
N GLN A 815 -48.70 41.64 -14.98
CA GLN A 815 -49.03 43.06 -14.83
C GLN A 815 -47.81 43.98 -14.64
N TRP A 816 -46.58 43.48 -14.82
CA TRP A 816 -45.40 44.33 -14.92
C TRP A 816 -45.58 45.28 -16.11
N LYS A 817 -45.32 46.55 -15.87
CA LYS A 817 -45.46 47.61 -16.86
C LYS A 817 -44.24 48.50 -16.76
N ASP A 818 -43.69 48.88 -17.92
CA ASP A 818 -42.50 49.71 -18.01
C ASP A 818 -42.69 51.05 -17.24
N ASP A 819 -41.76 51.34 -16.33
CA ASP A 819 -41.72 52.55 -15.52
C ASP A 819 -41.13 53.76 -16.30
N THR A 820 -40.78 53.61 -17.58
CA THR A 820 -40.14 54.68 -18.36
C THR A 820 -41.07 55.84 -18.74
N PHE A 821 -42.38 55.61 -18.84
CA PHE A 821 -43.36 56.65 -19.20
C PHE A 821 -44.40 56.90 -18.11
N LYS A 822 -44.38 58.12 -17.56
CA LYS A 822 -45.44 58.63 -16.69
C LYS A 822 -46.60 59.13 -17.54
N ASP A 823 -47.82 58.70 -17.23
CA ASP A 823 -49.05 59.23 -17.82
C ASP A 823 -49.07 60.77 -17.61
N THR A 824 -49.20 61.53 -18.69
CA THR A 824 -49.14 63.01 -18.64
C THR A 824 -50.26 63.66 -17.84
N ARG A 825 -51.36 62.95 -17.57
CA ARG A 825 -52.53 63.38 -16.80
C ARG A 825 -52.42 63.02 -15.32
N THR A 826 -51.93 61.83 -14.97
CA THR A 826 -51.82 61.40 -13.56
C THR A 826 -50.43 61.64 -12.98
N GLY A 827 -49.39 61.76 -13.82
CA GLY A 827 -47.99 61.84 -13.41
C GLY A 827 -47.42 60.52 -12.87
N LEU A 828 -48.20 59.44 -12.96
CA LEU A 828 -47.86 58.11 -12.50
C LEU A 828 -47.46 57.23 -13.69
N THR A 829 -46.48 56.34 -13.52
CA THR A 829 -46.27 55.22 -14.45
C THR A 829 -47.48 54.30 -14.42
N GLU A 830 -47.65 53.44 -15.42
CA GLU A 830 -48.78 52.51 -15.40
C GLU A 830 -48.73 51.54 -14.20
N ARG A 831 -47.53 51.21 -13.71
CA ARG A 831 -47.31 50.44 -12.48
C ARG A 831 -47.66 51.22 -11.23
N GLU A 832 -47.24 52.49 -11.15
CA GLU A 832 -47.64 53.40 -10.08
C GLU A 832 -49.18 53.55 -10.06
N GLN A 833 -49.82 53.56 -11.23
CA GLN A 833 -51.28 53.61 -11.37
C GLN A 833 -51.97 52.31 -10.94
N ALA A 834 -51.48 51.12 -11.35
CA ALA A 834 -52.06 49.84 -10.92
C ALA A 834 -51.92 49.64 -9.39
N THR A 835 -50.76 50.01 -8.84
CA THR A 835 -50.53 50.03 -7.38
C THR A 835 -51.48 51.03 -6.70
N TYR A 836 -51.72 52.19 -7.32
CA TYR A 836 -52.67 53.17 -6.84
C TYR A 836 -54.10 52.60 -6.85
N ASP A 837 -54.53 51.94 -7.91
CA ASP A 837 -55.87 51.39 -8.06
C ASP A 837 -56.14 50.20 -7.12
N LEU A 838 -55.10 49.46 -6.72
CA LEU A 838 -55.19 48.45 -5.66
C LEU A 838 -55.32 49.10 -4.28
N ARG A 839 -54.56 50.16 -4.02
CA ARG A 839 -54.55 50.87 -2.73
C ARG A 839 -55.76 51.76 -2.52
N PHE A 840 -56.28 52.37 -3.59
CA PHE A 840 -57.30 53.40 -3.56
C PHE A 840 -58.47 53.05 -4.47
N ASP A 841 -59.69 53.29 -3.99
CA ASP A 841 -60.87 53.23 -4.83
C ASP A 841 -60.92 54.42 -5.81
N LYS A 842 -61.90 54.39 -6.71
CA LYS A 842 -62.15 55.45 -7.70
C LYS A 842 -62.39 56.85 -7.10
N ASP A 843 -62.74 56.92 -5.81
CA ASP A 843 -63.00 58.17 -5.09
C ASP A 843 -61.74 58.66 -4.33
N GLY A 844 -60.62 57.95 -4.46
CA GLY A 844 -59.33 58.26 -3.82
C GLY A 844 -59.24 57.79 -2.37
N LYS A 845 -60.16 56.93 -1.91
CA LYS A 845 -60.14 56.40 -0.54
C LYS A 845 -59.42 55.07 -0.47
N LEU A 846 -58.80 54.75 0.66
CA LEU A 846 -58.09 53.49 0.80
C LEU A 846 -59.08 52.32 0.72
N THR A 847 -58.78 51.37 -0.16
CA THR A 847 -59.45 50.08 -0.24
C THR A 847 -59.16 49.26 1.03
N ASP A 848 -59.82 48.11 1.18
CA ASP A 848 -59.54 47.20 2.30
C ASP A 848 -58.07 46.73 2.27
N PHE A 849 -57.54 46.42 1.08
CA PHE A 849 -56.12 46.15 0.87
C PHE A 849 -55.24 47.34 1.25
N GLY A 850 -55.58 48.56 0.80
CA GLY A 850 -54.82 49.76 1.14
C GLY A 850 -54.73 50.02 2.64
N LYS A 851 -55.81 49.78 3.38
CA LYS A 851 -55.82 49.86 4.86
C LYS A 851 -55.02 48.72 5.48
N ALA A 852 -55.12 47.50 4.94
CA ALA A 852 -54.34 46.36 5.38
C ALA A 852 -52.83 46.57 5.19
N GLU A 853 -52.41 47.14 4.06
CA GLU A 853 -51.02 47.55 3.82
C GLU A 853 -50.55 48.60 4.85
N VAL A 854 -51.35 49.63 5.12
CA VAL A 854 -51.00 50.62 6.17
C VAL A 854 -50.86 49.95 7.53
N ARG A 855 -51.77 49.02 7.86
CA ARG A 855 -51.72 48.22 9.09
C ARG A 855 -50.44 47.37 9.16
N ARG A 856 -50.11 46.66 8.07
CA ARG A 856 -48.88 45.87 7.91
C ARG A 856 -47.65 46.74 8.13
N ASN A 857 -47.60 47.92 7.51
CA ASN A 857 -46.49 48.86 7.67
C ASN A 857 -46.38 49.35 9.12
N GLY A 858 -47.50 49.53 9.82
CA GLY A 858 -47.50 49.84 11.25
C GLY A 858 -46.82 48.76 12.09
N TYR A 859 -47.16 47.49 11.85
CA TYR A 859 -46.46 46.37 12.48
C TYR A 859 -44.99 46.29 12.10
N GLY A 860 -44.66 46.53 10.82
CA GLY A 860 -43.27 46.58 10.33
C GLY A 860 -42.44 47.69 10.96
N MET A 861 -43.08 48.78 11.39
CA MET A 861 -42.47 49.87 12.17
C MET A 861 -42.53 49.64 13.69
N PHE A 862 -42.94 48.45 14.15
CA PHE A 862 -43.06 48.11 15.58
C PHE A 862 -44.04 49.00 16.35
N MET A 863 -45.10 49.47 15.68
CA MET A 863 -46.19 50.16 16.37
C MET A 863 -46.86 49.19 17.36
N PRO A 864 -47.03 49.55 18.65
CA PRO A 864 -47.69 48.67 19.61
C PRO A 864 -49.14 48.42 19.21
N GLU A 865 -49.64 47.22 19.51
CA GLU A 865 -50.99 46.75 19.17
C GLU A 865 -52.09 47.80 19.48
N ASP A 866 -52.04 48.39 20.69
CA ASP A 866 -53.00 49.40 21.16
C ASP A 866 -53.04 50.70 20.31
N TYR A 867 -52.07 50.90 19.44
CA TYR A 867 -51.91 52.07 18.58
C TYR A 867 -52.00 51.76 17.08
N ILE A 868 -52.17 50.49 16.68
CA ILE A 868 -52.20 50.09 15.27
C ILE A 868 -53.39 50.72 14.53
N GLU A 869 -54.60 50.67 15.08
CA GLU A 869 -55.74 51.30 14.40
C GLU A 869 -55.57 52.83 14.34
N ARG A 870 -54.91 53.45 15.33
CA ARG A 870 -54.58 54.89 15.24
C ARG A 870 -53.54 55.20 14.17
N TRP A 871 -52.61 54.28 13.94
CA TRP A 871 -51.66 54.36 12.84
C TRP A 871 -52.37 54.19 11.49
N VAL A 872 -53.33 53.29 11.39
CA VAL A 872 -54.18 53.14 10.19
C VAL A 872 -54.97 54.41 9.94
N ASP A 873 -55.65 54.96 10.95
CA ASP A 873 -56.38 56.23 10.86
C ASP A 873 -55.46 57.39 10.45
N TYR A 874 -54.26 57.48 11.03
CA TYR A 874 -53.25 58.47 10.64
C TYR A 874 -52.81 58.30 9.18
N GLY A 875 -52.52 57.06 8.77
CA GLY A 875 -52.15 56.73 7.40
C GLY A 875 -53.28 56.95 6.41
N ILE A 876 -54.55 56.78 6.81
CA ILE A 876 -55.74 57.17 6.02
C ILE A 876 -55.71 58.69 5.77
N GLN A 877 -55.51 59.51 6.81
CA GLN A 877 -55.43 60.97 6.66
C GLN A 877 -54.24 61.41 5.79
N GLU A 878 -53.12 60.71 5.87
CA GLU A 878 -51.92 60.99 5.08
C GLU A 878 -52.10 60.56 3.60
N LYS A 879 -52.63 59.35 3.37
CA LYS A 879 -52.66 58.67 2.05
C LYS A 879 -53.89 58.94 1.21
N GLU A 880 -55.12 58.91 1.75
CA GLU A 880 -56.32 59.36 1.02
C GLU A 880 -56.19 60.83 0.61
N GLY A 881 -55.24 61.49 1.25
CA GLY A 881 -54.71 62.75 0.84
C GLY A 881 -55.76 63.82 0.99
N ARG A 882 -55.41 64.92 0.38
CA ARG A 882 -56.19 66.13 0.41
C ARG A 882 -57.44 65.94 -0.47
N PRO A 883 -58.67 66.12 0.05
CA PRO A 883 -59.88 66.08 -0.75
C PRO A 883 -59.75 66.92 -2.03
N THR A 884 -60.31 66.49 -3.15
CA THR A 884 -60.18 67.18 -4.45
C THR A 884 -60.74 68.60 -4.41
N ASN A 885 -61.68 68.86 -3.48
CA ASN A 885 -62.28 70.16 -3.22
C ASN A 885 -61.51 70.99 -2.17
N TRP A 886 -60.36 70.51 -1.67
CA TRP A 886 -59.65 71.20 -0.61
C TRP A 886 -59.08 72.52 -1.13
N PRO A 887 -59.27 73.60 -0.38
CA PRO A 887 -59.00 74.95 -0.84
C PRO A 887 -57.54 75.20 -1.21
N THR A 888 -57.28 75.39 -2.51
CA THR A 888 -55.96 75.79 -3.02
C THR A 888 -55.71 77.24 -2.67
N THR A 889 -54.51 77.52 -2.15
CA THR A 889 -54.06 78.90 -1.99
C THR A 889 -53.85 79.51 -3.38
N ARG A 890 -53.87 80.83 -3.49
CA ARG A 890 -53.68 81.51 -4.79
C ARG A 890 -52.31 81.21 -5.43
N THR A 891 -51.33 80.77 -4.64
CA THR A 891 -49.97 80.42 -5.11
C THR A 891 -49.82 78.96 -5.54
N GLY A 892 -50.89 78.16 -5.49
CA GLY A 892 -50.82 76.72 -5.77
C GLY A 892 -50.07 75.92 -4.70
N ILE A 893 -49.67 76.56 -3.59
CA ILE A 893 -48.99 75.87 -2.48
C ILE A 893 -50.06 75.26 -1.58
N HIS A 894 -50.05 73.94 -1.49
CA HIS A 894 -50.93 73.17 -0.65
C HIS A 894 -50.37 73.18 0.79
N THR A 895 -51.06 73.86 1.71
CA THR A 895 -50.86 73.63 3.15
C THR A 895 -51.90 72.61 3.58
N TRP A 896 -51.45 71.48 4.11
CA TRP A 896 -52.24 70.39 4.67
C TRP A 896 -51.87 70.28 6.15
N TYR A 897 -52.87 70.19 7.02
CA TYR A 897 -52.69 70.18 8.47
C TYR A 897 -53.55 69.10 9.15
N GLU A 898 -54.26 68.24 8.43
CA GLU A 898 -55.09 67.20 9.07
C GLU A 898 -54.24 66.13 9.77
N ASP A 899 -53.08 65.79 9.22
CA ASP A 899 -52.09 64.94 9.86
C ASP A 899 -51.54 65.60 11.15
N ASP A 900 -51.25 66.90 11.09
CA ASP A 900 -50.87 67.72 12.25
C ASP A 900 -51.96 67.77 13.33
N TRP A 901 -53.21 67.99 12.94
CA TRP A 901 -54.35 68.03 13.84
C TRP A 901 -54.62 66.68 14.48
N TYR A 902 -54.56 65.61 13.69
CA TYR A 902 -54.71 64.25 14.19
C TYR A 902 -53.65 63.94 15.26
N LEU A 903 -52.37 64.26 15.01
CA LEU A 903 -51.31 64.05 16.00
C LEU A 903 -51.50 64.90 17.27
N LYS A 904 -52.07 66.11 17.15
CA LYS A 904 -52.42 66.96 18.29
C LYS A 904 -53.61 66.44 19.09
N GLU A 905 -54.59 65.82 18.43
CA GLU A 905 -55.77 65.20 19.04
C GLU A 905 -55.43 63.85 19.70
N HIS A 906 -54.37 63.20 19.24
CA HIS A 906 -53.89 61.92 19.76
C HIS A 906 -52.47 62.00 20.35
N PRO A 907 -52.24 62.81 21.42
CA PRO A 907 -50.89 63.11 21.91
C PRO A 907 -50.11 61.87 22.39
N LYS A 908 -50.80 60.86 22.94
CA LYS A 908 -50.14 59.60 23.32
C LYS A 908 -49.62 58.82 22.11
N PHE A 909 -50.38 58.82 21.01
CA PHE A 909 -49.97 58.18 19.76
C PHE A 909 -48.78 58.92 19.16
N TYR A 910 -48.81 60.26 19.14
CA TYR A 910 -47.69 61.08 18.68
C TYR A 910 -46.38 60.78 19.43
N GLU A 911 -46.40 60.66 20.76
CA GLU A 911 -45.20 60.32 21.54
C GLU A 911 -44.65 58.93 21.20
N VAL A 912 -45.54 57.94 20.98
CA VAL A 912 -45.14 56.58 20.57
C VAL A 912 -44.54 56.59 19.17
N LEU A 913 -45.24 57.21 18.21
CA LEU A 913 -44.77 57.38 16.83
C LEU A 913 -43.40 58.06 16.81
N LYS A 914 -43.24 59.14 17.58
CA LYS A 914 -41.99 59.87 17.72
C LYS A 914 -40.87 59.01 18.27
N GLY A 915 -41.16 58.20 19.29
CA GLY A 915 -40.21 57.25 19.84
C GLY A 915 -39.75 56.21 18.81
N ILE A 916 -40.67 55.69 18.00
CA ILE A 916 -40.39 54.76 16.90
C ILE A 916 -39.54 55.42 15.82
N MET A 917 -39.98 56.57 15.31
CA MET A 917 -39.32 57.26 14.22
C MET A 917 -37.90 57.70 14.58
N ARG A 918 -37.64 58.13 15.82
CA ARG A 918 -36.27 58.42 16.29
C ARG A 918 -35.36 57.19 16.35
N LYS A 919 -35.91 55.99 16.53
CA LYS A 919 -35.13 54.75 16.49
C LYS A 919 -34.80 54.35 15.06
N ILE A 920 -35.78 54.43 14.17
CA ILE A 920 -35.62 54.02 12.76
C ILE A 920 -34.80 55.04 11.98
N GLN A 921 -35.05 56.33 12.21
CA GLN A 921 -34.39 57.45 11.55
C GLN A 921 -33.90 58.42 12.65
N PRO A 922 -32.67 58.25 13.17
CA PRO A 922 -32.11 59.11 14.22
C PRO A 922 -32.10 60.60 13.86
N ASP A 923 -31.97 60.91 12.58
CA ASP A 923 -32.02 62.26 12.01
C ASP A 923 -33.44 62.73 11.70
N TRP A 924 -34.48 62.04 12.18
CA TRP A 924 -35.86 62.48 12.05
C TRP A 924 -36.08 63.71 12.94
N HIS A 925 -35.75 64.87 12.40
CA HIS A 925 -35.78 66.17 13.08
C HIS A 925 -37.19 66.78 13.16
N MET A 926 -38.25 65.99 12.98
CA MET A 926 -39.61 66.42 13.32
C MET A 926 -39.86 66.37 14.82
N ASP A 927 -38.91 66.86 15.61
CA ASP A 927 -39.21 67.41 16.93
C ASP A 927 -40.10 68.62 16.69
N ARG A 928 -41.41 68.35 16.53
CA ARG A 928 -42.46 69.35 16.52
C ARG A 928 -42.46 69.93 17.93
N ASP A 929 -41.60 70.92 18.13
CA ASP A 929 -41.47 71.63 19.39
C ASP A 929 -42.67 72.56 19.58
N ALA A 930 -42.71 73.25 20.72
CA ALA A 930 -43.77 74.19 20.98
C ALA A 930 -43.86 75.27 19.88
N GLU A 931 -42.74 75.61 19.23
CA GLU A 931 -42.70 76.57 18.13
C GLU A 931 -43.40 76.02 16.87
N TYR A 932 -43.13 74.77 16.49
CA TYR A 932 -43.82 74.11 15.37
C TYR A 932 -45.33 74.00 15.62
N TRP A 933 -45.74 73.47 16.79
CA TRP A 933 -47.16 73.33 17.11
C TRP A 933 -47.90 74.67 17.20
N SER A 934 -47.19 75.76 17.51
CA SER A 934 -47.76 77.11 17.46
C SER A 934 -48.02 77.58 16.02
N LYS A 935 -47.26 77.07 15.05
CA LYS A 935 -47.43 77.36 13.62
C LYS A 935 -48.50 76.50 12.96
N VAL A 936 -48.95 75.42 13.60
CA VAL A 936 -50.14 74.65 13.17
C VAL A 936 -51.41 75.43 13.56
N PRO A 937 -52.22 75.91 12.60
CA PRO A 937 -53.45 76.65 12.91
C PRO A 937 -54.49 75.74 13.57
N THR A 938 -55.56 76.28 14.16
CA THR A 938 -56.77 75.48 14.43
C THR A 938 -57.57 75.30 13.13
N ARG A 939 -58.49 74.32 13.08
CA ARG A 939 -59.38 74.13 11.92
C ARG A 939 -60.10 75.44 11.54
N ASP A 940 -60.70 76.13 12.51
CA ASP A 940 -61.37 77.43 12.30
C ASP A 940 -60.45 78.52 11.73
N VAL A 941 -59.20 78.62 12.24
CA VAL A 941 -58.22 79.61 11.76
C VAL A 941 -57.79 79.28 10.34
N PHE A 942 -57.66 77.99 10.02
CA PHE A 942 -57.32 77.55 8.67
C PHE A 942 -58.46 77.77 7.67
N ASP A 943 -59.71 77.55 8.05
CA ASP A 943 -60.88 77.87 7.22
C ASP A 943 -60.94 79.37 6.88
N LEU A 944 -60.62 80.22 7.85
CA LEU A 944 -60.48 81.65 7.62
C LEU A 944 -59.29 81.98 6.70
N TYR A 945 -58.18 81.25 6.82
CA TYR A 945 -57.03 81.39 5.92
C TYR A 945 -57.37 81.00 4.47
N VAL A 946 -58.21 79.99 4.29
CA VAL A 946 -58.73 79.58 3.00
C VAL A 946 -59.55 80.70 2.35
N ILE A 947 -60.45 81.31 3.11
CA ILE A 947 -61.24 82.47 2.65
C ILE A 947 -60.29 83.64 2.35
N TYR A 948 -59.30 83.87 3.21
CA TYR A 948 -58.26 84.87 3.02
C TYR A 948 -57.52 84.67 1.69
N GLU A 949 -57.13 83.45 1.35
CA GLU A 949 -56.44 83.16 0.10
C GLU A 949 -57.33 83.31 -1.14
N LYS A 950 -58.62 82.98 -1.03
CA LYS A 950 -59.60 83.20 -2.11
C LYS A 950 -59.91 84.69 -2.36
N ASN A 951 -59.79 85.53 -1.33
CA ASN A 951 -60.06 86.96 -1.44
C ASN A 951 -59.00 87.69 -2.31
N PRO A 952 -59.41 88.71 -3.11
CA PRO A 952 -58.48 89.57 -3.83
C PRO A 952 -57.48 90.25 -2.87
N SER A 953 -56.24 90.41 -3.32
CA SER A 953 -55.23 91.17 -2.57
C SER A 953 -55.71 92.60 -2.28
N GLY A 954 -55.35 93.14 -1.13
CA GLY A 954 -55.75 94.49 -0.71
C GLY A 954 -56.90 94.46 0.30
N LYS A 955 -57.86 95.37 0.15
CA LYS A 955 -58.90 95.64 1.16
C LYS A 955 -59.70 94.40 1.62
N PRO A 956 -60.15 93.48 0.75
CA PRO A 956 -60.91 92.30 1.20
C PRO A 956 -60.13 91.38 2.15
N ARG A 957 -58.85 91.14 1.85
CA ARG A 957 -57.94 90.37 2.73
C ARG A 957 -57.62 91.12 4.02
N GLU A 958 -57.48 92.44 3.93
CA GLU A 958 -57.24 93.31 5.09
C GLU A 958 -58.44 93.40 6.03
N ASP A 959 -59.66 93.47 5.49
CA ASP A 959 -60.90 93.49 6.25
C ASP A 959 -61.08 92.15 6.97
N LEU A 960 -60.91 91.02 6.26
CA LEU A 960 -60.97 89.69 6.86
C LEU A 960 -59.94 89.50 7.98
N ARG A 961 -58.69 89.95 7.79
CA ARG A 961 -57.65 89.94 8.82
C ARG A 961 -58.01 90.80 10.03
N TYR A 962 -58.61 91.97 9.80
CA TYR A 962 -59.00 92.87 10.89
C TYR A 962 -60.14 92.31 11.73
N ASP A 963 -61.11 91.68 11.07
CA ASP A 963 -62.31 91.13 11.71
C ASP A 963 -62.03 89.79 12.42
N ASN A 964 -60.92 89.11 12.09
CA ASN A 964 -60.55 87.81 12.67
C ASN A 964 -59.15 87.87 13.30
N SER A 965 -59.09 88.20 14.59
CA SER A 965 -57.81 88.41 15.29
C SER A 965 -56.92 87.17 15.36
N ASP A 966 -57.50 85.97 15.34
CA ASP A 966 -56.72 84.73 15.47
C ASP A 966 -56.10 84.32 14.13
N LEU A 967 -56.81 84.54 13.01
CA LEU A 967 -56.21 84.49 11.68
C LEU A 967 -55.04 85.48 11.56
N GLU A 968 -55.21 86.71 12.04
CA GLU A 968 -54.17 87.73 12.01
C GLU A 968 -52.92 87.33 12.79
N LYS A 969 -53.08 86.85 14.02
CA LYS A 969 -51.97 86.38 14.86
C LYS A 969 -51.23 85.23 14.17
N TRP A 970 -51.95 84.25 13.63
CA TRP A 970 -51.35 83.09 12.97
C TRP A 970 -50.61 83.47 11.68
N LEU A 971 -51.19 84.35 10.85
CA LEU A 971 -50.52 84.84 9.64
C LEU A 971 -49.20 85.56 9.96
N LEU A 972 -49.15 86.33 11.04
CA LEU A 972 -47.93 86.97 11.53
C LEU A 972 -46.92 85.95 12.04
N LEU A 973 -47.37 85.00 12.85
CA LEU A 973 -46.54 83.94 13.45
C LEU A 973 -45.85 83.07 12.40
N THR A 974 -46.57 82.69 11.35
CA THR A 974 -46.06 81.91 10.21
C THR A 974 -45.28 82.73 9.19
N GLY A 975 -45.14 84.05 9.37
CA GLY A 975 -44.46 84.95 8.43
C GLY A 975 -45.19 85.18 7.11
N LYS A 976 -46.43 84.67 6.94
CA LYS A 976 -47.26 84.89 5.75
C LYS A 976 -47.64 86.36 5.56
N VAL A 977 -47.61 87.16 6.63
CA VAL A 977 -47.69 88.62 6.59
C VAL A 977 -46.66 89.23 7.53
N THR A 978 -46.11 90.39 7.18
CA THR A 978 -44.99 90.99 7.92
C THR A 978 -45.40 92.07 8.91
N LYS A 979 -46.66 92.54 8.87
CA LYS A 979 -47.12 93.69 9.66
C LYS A 979 -48.54 93.48 10.18
N PRO A 980 -48.81 93.82 11.46
CA PRO A 980 -50.14 93.78 12.02
C PRO A 980 -51.13 94.65 11.24
N ILE A 981 -52.33 94.14 10.98
CA ILE A 981 -53.35 94.82 10.19
C ILE A 981 -53.84 96.11 10.86
N LYS A 982 -53.92 96.11 12.20
CA LYS A 982 -54.22 97.31 13.00
C LYS A 982 -53.17 98.40 12.78
N GLU A 983 -51.88 98.02 12.73
CA GLU A 983 -50.80 98.96 12.46
C GLU A 983 -50.81 99.45 11.01
N LYS A 984 -51.12 98.56 10.06
CA LYS A 984 -51.26 98.93 8.64
C LYS A 984 -52.41 99.94 8.45
N ARG A 985 -53.58 99.70 9.04
CA ARG A 985 -54.72 100.63 9.01
C ARG A 985 -54.43 101.94 9.75
N ARG A 986 -53.80 101.88 10.93
CA ARG A 986 -53.35 103.07 11.67
C ARG A 986 -52.45 103.93 10.78
N ARG A 987 -51.42 103.33 10.16
CA ARG A 987 -50.55 104.04 9.22
C ARG A 987 -51.29 104.57 8.00
N ALA A 988 -52.26 103.83 7.46
CA ALA A 988 -53.06 104.31 6.34
C ALA A 988 -53.89 105.56 6.72
N SER A 989 -54.38 105.64 7.95
CA SER A 989 -55.14 106.79 8.48
C SER A 989 -54.29 108.00 8.91
N LEU A 990 -52.97 107.84 9.05
CA LEU A 990 -52.08 108.98 9.33
C LEU A 990 -51.97 109.90 8.11
N SER A 991 -52.06 111.20 8.35
CA SER A 991 -51.75 112.23 7.37
C SER A 991 -50.28 112.14 6.93
N PRO A 992 -49.90 112.72 5.77
CA PRO A 992 -48.50 112.75 5.34
C PRO A 992 -47.53 113.30 6.40
N SER A 993 -47.95 114.34 7.14
CA SER A 993 -47.17 114.94 8.22
C SER A 993 -46.97 113.99 9.39
N GLU A 994 -48.02 113.29 9.82
CA GLU A 994 -47.92 112.32 10.92
C GLU A 994 -47.10 111.07 10.53
N LYS A 995 -47.16 110.64 9.26
CA LYS A 995 -46.29 109.56 8.75
C LYS A 995 -44.82 109.95 8.82
N TRP A 996 -44.49 111.18 8.46
CA TRP A 996 -43.15 111.74 8.54
C TRP A 996 -42.67 111.78 9.99
N GLU A 997 -43.45 112.33 10.92
CA GLU A 997 -43.10 112.38 12.35
C GLU A 997 -42.90 110.98 12.96
N THR A 998 -43.74 110.01 12.58
CA THR A 998 -43.60 108.63 13.06
C THR A 998 -42.35 107.95 12.50
N GLN A 999 -41.97 108.24 11.24
CA GLN A 999 -40.71 107.76 10.67
C GLN A 999 -39.49 108.41 11.33
N VAL A 1000 -39.53 109.73 11.55
CA VAL A 1000 -38.44 110.45 12.23
C VAL A 1000 -38.23 109.90 13.64
N ARG A 1001 -39.29 109.68 14.43
CA ARG A 1001 -39.17 109.04 15.77
C ARG A 1001 -38.62 107.62 15.70
N ALA A 1002 -39.06 106.81 14.74
CA ALA A 1002 -38.55 105.45 14.58
C ALA A 1002 -37.06 105.45 14.20
N TRP A 1003 -36.60 106.44 13.42
CA TRP A 1003 -35.19 106.61 13.06
C TRP A 1003 -34.37 107.14 14.24
N GLU A 1004 -34.94 108.03 15.06
CA GLU A 1004 -34.33 108.49 16.31
C GLU A 1004 -34.18 107.38 17.36
N GLU A 1005 -35.12 106.44 17.44
CA GLU A 1005 -35.01 105.26 18.32
C GLU A 1005 -34.05 104.19 17.77
N LEU A 1006 -33.95 104.01 16.45
CA LEU A 1006 -32.95 103.11 15.83
C LEU A 1006 -31.52 103.65 15.90
N ALA A 1007 -31.36 104.97 16.00
CA ALA A 1007 -30.08 105.65 16.16
C ALA A 1007 -29.59 105.71 17.62
N LYS A 1008 -30.44 105.37 18.59
CA LYS A 1008 -30.10 105.15 19.99
C LYS A 1008 -29.79 103.69 20.23
#